data_AF-U1GIE9-F1
#
_entry.id   AF-U1GIE9-F1
#
_cell.length_a   1.000
_cell.length_b   1.000
_cell.length_c   1.000
_cell.angle_alpha   90.00
_cell.angle_beta   90.00
_cell.angle_gamma   90.00
#
_symmetry.space_group_name_H-M   'P 1'
#
loop_
_entity.id
_entity.type
_entity.pdbx_description
1 polymer ?
#
loop_
_entity_poly.entity_id
_entity_poly.type
_entity_poly.pdbx_seq_one_letter_code
_entity_poly.pdbx_strand_id
1 'polypeptide(L)'
;MANASRVRADIDYQYFRDFAENKGQFTVGASNIPIFNKNNEKIGVMMQGIPMPDLNIANKNGGFASLIDNAFVSSVQHNRGYGSVQFGDQDNKPDSHTFDYLLTSRNEMTSGENGYLKKPRAYETDYHVPRLHKLVTEVAPISVTDAFIENNDKENYNTYGINGSGRFLSYVRVGSGDQSVYDLVENKITNITDAYNFLTGGGILGVHSVQGHTLWSKGNKLPDNTWVQDSRSLFGTDYGVMPTWGDAGDSGSPLLGYDSKLKKWVAVGVLIGGTQPPNAPYITVFNIHYPGYIKLVKDKFTAGIVQNNTNTEWEWAVDDNDKSTSHIHSEQASLKVNLYNESLSANDSHQSRPSIDYGQDVIFNGDTDGKLILNQDINQGAGALYFNTNFTVAPKEDQTWLGGGISIAEGKYVVWKVKNPENDRLSKIGAGMLYVNGKGKNLGDISIGDGTVIFNQREDENGLKQAFNKVGITSGRPILTLNSEDQINPDNLYFGFRGGRLDLNGNSLTMQYIRHSDSGAQIVNHNTNIGATLTLTGTEPFTADQIQWGQHGEKGKDLYEYKNQWAAGRTDYFVLVGDEPWRYYPTNQDSSKNWKFISSDKATAMQFIVDSKNTSTEFRYKTFEGTLGETDFNKGSNGALDVIYRPKIANSTLLLNGTINLNGNLEVEEGNVIISGRPVPHARDINNKEVILDNEWINTSHTASAMIVENSATLTIGRNVSEVNTIFSVTDKAVLNLGYRTGQDVCYRSNYSGNTQCDKPNYSQEVLNTIPQTLVKGHIILDNESTANLSNVIFQGRAIAKAGTHINLFSNSLWELTQNSQVGYLTLEDNAHIVLKSRRNGYTNLIVQNDLNGQGVLDFNTNIGSSLGNKLIVNGALRGSLTLLVKDQAKTLSTTDSLTLIQFNPNEENNFTFILQNSENGEPYVDAGAWRYKAKKNLDAIVLTNPYVNPDAPENIKERIKEKAAELQAKQAEQERLAKEQAEQERLAKERAEQERLAQERAEQERLAQERAEQERLAKERAEQER
;
A
#
# COMPACT_ATOMS: atom_id res chain seq x y z
N MET A 1 42.66 6.84 6.75
CA MET A 1 41.32 6.49 7.26
C MET A 1 40.33 7.07 6.28
N ALA A 2 39.82 6.25 5.37
CA ALA A 2 38.84 6.62 4.36
C ALA A 2 37.51 5.97 4.79
N ASN A 3 36.39 6.70 4.65
CA ASN A 3 35.10 6.42 5.26
C ASN A 3 33.99 6.73 4.24
N ALA A 4 33.06 5.81 4.00
CA ALA A 4 32.14 5.82 2.85
C ALA A 4 30.85 6.58 3.00
N SER A 5 30.11 6.56 1.88
CA SER A 5 28.83 7.21 1.66
C SER A 5 28.72 8.47 2.50
N ARG A 6 29.66 9.35 2.22
CA ARG A 6 29.87 10.54 3.02
C ARG A 6 28.80 11.53 2.65
N VAL A 7 28.08 11.99 3.65
CA VAL A 7 27.01 12.97 3.51
C VAL A 7 27.24 14.16 4.45
N ARG A 8 26.55 15.27 4.19
CA ARG A 8 26.63 16.48 5.01
C ARG A 8 25.95 16.29 6.38
N ALA A 9 26.54 16.84 7.45
CA ALA A 9 26.07 16.65 8.83
C ALA A 9 24.94 17.61 9.27
N ASP A 10 24.66 18.65 8.50
CA ASP A 10 23.70 19.71 8.83
C ASP A 10 22.25 19.40 8.43
N ILE A 11 22.01 18.29 7.72
CA ILE A 11 20.66 17.75 7.46
C ILE A 11 20.47 16.43 8.21
N ASP A 12 19.21 16.03 8.42
CA ASP A 12 18.93 14.74 9.04
C ASP A 12 19.44 13.60 8.16
N TYR A 13 20.15 12.65 8.78
CA TYR A 13 20.66 11.47 8.10
C TYR A 13 19.52 10.60 7.56
N GLN A 14 18.35 10.66 8.19
CA GLN A 14 17.14 9.95 7.79
C GLN A 14 16.74 10.28 6.34
N TYR A 15 16.97 11.51 5.85
CA TYR A 15 16.68 11.84 4.45
C TYR A 15 17.47 10.98 3.46
N PHE A 16 18.76 10.73 3.71
CA PHE A 16 19.60 9.92 2.81
C PHE A 16 19.23 8.44 2.84
N ARG A 17 18.75 7.97 4.00
CA ARG A 17 18.25 6.61 4.19
C ARG A 17 16.90 6.42 3.49
N ASP A 18 15.96 7.33 3.73
CA ASP A 18 14.65 7.31 3.08
C ASP A 18 14.76 7.47 1.56
N PHE A 19 15.67 8.33 1.09
CA PHE A 19 15.98 8.45 -0.34
C PHE A 19 16.41 7.11 -0.92
N ALA A 20 17.37 6.43 -0.28
CA ALA A 20 17.93 5.17 -0.76
C ALA A 20 16.92 4.02 -0.82
N GLU A 21 15.97 3.98 0.11
CA GLU A 21 14.98 2.92 0.24
C GLU A 21 13.60 3.28 -0.36
N ASN A 22 13.49 4.42 -1.06
CA ASN A 22 12.23 4.97 -1.58
C ASN A 22 11.13 5.14 -0.52
N LYS A 23 11.51 5.57 0.68
CA LYS A 23 10.68 5.73 1.88
C LYS A 23 10.48 7.20 2.25
N GLY A 24 9.70 7.47 3.30
CA GLY A 24 9.32 8.80 3.72
C GLY A 24 8.69 9.59 2.57
N GLN A 25 9.22 10.79 2.31
CA GLN A 25 8.78 11.62 1.19
C GLN A 25 9.36 11.24 -0.19
N PHE A 26 10.24 10.23 -0.27
CA PHE A 26 10.93 9.82 -1.50
C PHE A 26 10.33 8.57 -2.17
N THR A 27 9.01 8.46 -2.12
CA THR A 27 8.29 7.40 -2.84
C THR A 27 8.54 7.50 -4.36
N VAL A 28 8.53 6.37 -5.04
CA VAL A 28 8.76 6.32 -6.50
C VAL A 28 7.76 7.24 -7.21
N GLY A 29 8.27 8.12 -8.08
CA GLY A 29 7.46 9.10 -8.80
C GLY A 29 7.26 10.45 -8.10
N ALA A 30 7.57 10.59 -6.80
CA ALA A 30 7.50 11.86 -6.09
C ALA A 30 8.41 12.93 -6.73
N SER A 31 8.03 14.21 -6.67
CA SER A 31 8.79 15.31 -7.27
C SER A 31 8.72 16.57 -6.41
N ASN A 32 9.67 17.49 -6.62
CA ASN A 32 9.73 18.78 -5.94
C ASN A 32 9.77 18.67 -4.40
N ILE A 33 10.61 17.77 -3.90
CA ILE A 33 10.67 17.36 -2.51
C ILE A 33 11.51 18.36 -1.70
N PRO A 34 10.93 19.14 -0.76
CA PRO A 34 11.69 20.11 0.02
C PRO A 34 12.58 19.43 1.07
N ILE A 35 13.79 19.94 1.25
CA ILE A 35 14.74 19.47 2.26
C ILE A 35 15.03 20.59 3.25
N PHE A 36 14.97 20.24 4.53
CA PHE A 36 15.22 21.13 5.65
C PHE A 36 16.50 20.72 6.39
N ASN A 37 17.23 21.70 6.92
CA ASN A 37 18.35 21.44 7.81
C ASN A 37 17.86 21.10 9.23
N LYS A 38 18.78 20.76 10.13
CA LYS A 38 18.48 20.46 11.54
C LYS A 38 17.90 21.64 12.35
N ASN A 39 17.96 22.86 11.81
CA ASN A 39 17.33 24.06 12.38
C ASN A 39 15.94 24.33 11.77
N ASN A 40 15.41 23.39 10.98
CA ASN A 40 14.13 23.47 10.27
C ASN A 40 14.07 24.59 9.21
N GLU A 41 15.21 25.00 8.67
CA GLU A 41 15.29 25.95 7.55
C GLU A 41 15.34 25.20 6.23
N LYS A 42 14.51 25.62 5.25
CA LYS A 42 14.52 25.01 3.91
C LYS A 42 15.83 25.35 3.20
N ILE A 43 16.63 24.35 2.89
CA ILE A 43 17.92 24.52 2.20
C ILE A 43 17.86 24.25 0.69
N GLY A 44 16.82 23.56 0.22
CA GLY A 44 16.61 23.33 -1.20
C GLY A 44 15.51 22.31 -1.52
N VAL A 45 15.53 21.82 -2.76
CA VAL A 45 14.51 20.90 -3.30
C VAL A 45 15.22 19.78 -4.06
N MET A 46 14.89 18.53 -3.72
CA MET A 46 15.28 17.35 -4.49
C MET A 46 14.24 17.02 -5.56
N MET A 47 14.66 16.39 -6.65
CA MET A 47 13.78 15.95 -7.74
C MET A 47 12.94 17.10 -8.34
N GLN A 48 13.57 18.26 -8.55
CA GLN A 48 12.87 19.42 -9.09
C GLN A 48 12.48 19.19 -10.54
N GLY A 49 11.18 19.18 -10.83
CA GLY A 49 10.64 18.96 -12.19
C GLY A 49 10.87 17.57 -12.78
N ILE A 50 11.37 16.61 -11.99
CA ILE A 50 11.61 15.21 -12.40
C ILE A 50 11.06 14.25 -11.34
N PRO A 51 10.61 13.04 -11.72
CA PRO A 51 10.14 12.05 -10.74
C PRO A 51 11.30 11.38 -10.00
N MET A 52 11.10 10.98 -8.75
CA MET A 52 12.00 10.11 -7.99
C MET A 52 12.12 8.73 -8.67
N PRO A 53 13.34 8.21 -8.94
CA PRO A 53 13.51 6.88 -9.52
C PRO A 53 13.12 5.76 -8.57
N ASP A 54 12.89 4.58 -9.15
CA ASP A 54 12.87 3.33 -8.40
C ASP A 54 14.32 2.85 -8.17
N LEU A 55 14.76 2.89 -6.91
CA LEU A 55 16.11 2.50 -6.50
C LEU A 55 16.20 1.03 -6.07
N ASN A 56 15.07 0.31 -6.03
CA ASN A 56 15.05 -1.14 -5.74
C ASN A 56 15.67 -1.99 -6.85
N ILE A 57 16.14 -1.36 -7.93
CA ILE A 57 17.03 -1.97 -8.93
C ILE A 57 18.40 -2.32 -8.34
N ALA A 58 18.81 -1.65 -7.27
CA ALA A 58 19.99 -2.02 -6.50
C ALA A 58 19.69 -3.23 -5.62
N ASN A 59 20.62 -4.18 -5.54
CA ASN A 59 20.41 -5.39 -4.76
C ASN A 59 20.23 -5.07 -3.26
N LYS A 60 19.23 -5.68 -2.64
CA LYS A 60 18.88 -5.51 -1.23
C LYS A 60 20.06 -5.83 -0.31
N ASN A 61 20.80 -6.90 -0.59
CA ASN A 61 21.87 -7.42 0.25
C ASN A 61 23.21 -6.64 0.17
N GLY A 62 23.19 -5.35 -0.19
CA GLY A 62 24.37 -4.47 -0.09
C GLY A 62 24.59 -3.46 -1.21
N GLY A 63 23.61 -3.23 -2.09
CA GLY A 63 23.62 -2.12 -3.07
C GLY A 63 24.84 -2.05 -3.99
N PHE A 64 25.55 -3.16 -4.19
CA PHE A 64 26.79 -3.28 -4.95
C PHE A 64 26.58 -3.81 -6.37
N ALA A 65 25.35 -4.16 -6.75
CA ALA A 65 24.97 -4.59 -8.09
C ALA A 65 23.57 -4.05 -8.43
N SER A 66 23.31 -3.87 -9.73
CA SER A 66 22.02 -3.36 -10.20
C SER A 66 21.43 -4.16 -11.35
N LEU A 67 20.11 -4.35 -11.32
CA LEU A 67 19.36 -5.10 -12.33
C LEU A 67 19.18 -4.30 -13.63
N ILE A 68 19.88 -4.70 -14.68
CA ILE A 68 19.88 -4.02 -15.99
C ILE A 68 19.16 -4.82 -17.09
N ASP A 69 18.88 -6.10 -16.82
CA ASP A 69 18.06 -6.99 -17.63
C ASP A 69 17.43 -8.06 -16.71
N ASN A 70 16.37 -8.73 -17.13
CA ASN A 70 15.62 -9.67 -16.27
C ASN A 70 16.49 -10.83 -15.74
N ALA A 71 17.56 -11.20 -16.43
CA ALA A 71 18.50 -12.24 -16.01
C ALA A 71 19.92 -11.72 -15.73
N PHE A 72 20.16 -10.40 -15.79
CA PHE A 72 21.51 -9.85 -15.69
C PHE A 72 21.58 -8.63 -14.78
N VAL A 73 22.61 -8.63 -13.95
CA VAL A 73 23.01 -7.46 -13.15
C VAL A 73 24.29 -6.84 -13.70
N SER A 74 24.59 -5.64 -13.26
CA SER A 74 25.86 -4.96 -13.51
C SER A 74 26.52 -4.58 -12.20
N SER A 75 27.85 -4.67 -12.17
CA SER A 75 28.72 -4.29 -11.05
C SER A 75 30.17 -4.22 -11.56
N VAL A 76 31.13 -4.13 -10.65
CA VAL A 76 32.57 -4.04 -10.96
C VAL A 76 33.26 -5.38 -10.75
N GLN A 77 34.27 -5.67 -11.56
CA GLN A 77 34.96 -6.96 -11.58
C GLN A 77 35.66 -7.25 -10.25
N HIS A 78 36.22 -6.24 -9.58
CA HIS A 78 36.94 -6.46 -8.32
C HIS A 78 36.04 -6.88 -7.16
N ASN A 79 34.72 -6.74 -7.26
CA ASN A 79 33.76 -7.30 -6.31
C ASN A 79 33.66 -8.82 -6.50
N ARG A 80 34.67 -9.57 -6.07
CA ARG A 80 34.74 -11.02 -6.27
C ARG A 80 33.95 -11.84 -5.25
N GLY A 81 33.62 -11.27 -4.09
CA GLY A 81 33.08 -12.02 -2.94
C GLY A 81 31.67 -12.57 -3.12
N TYR A 82 30.77 -11.83 -3.78
CA TYR A 82 29.34 -12.19 -3.83
C TYR A 82 29.03 -13.24 -4.89
N GLY A 83 28.05 -14.10 -4.58
CA GLY A 83 27.61 -15.22 -5.41
C GLY A 83 26.10 -15.29 -5.64
N SER A 84 25.36 -14.37 -5.02
CA SER A 84 23.93 -14.16 -5.21
C SER A 84 23.57 -12.69 -4.99
N VAL A 85 22.40 -12.31 -5.50
CA VAL A 85 21.76 -11.01 -5.25
C VAL A 85 20.30 -11.22 -4.85
N GLN A 86 19.76 -10.29 -4.07
CA GLN A 86 18.36 -10.26 -3.66
C GLN A 86 17.74 -8.92 -4.07
N PHE A 87 16.43 -8.89 -4.32
CA PHE A 87 15.68 -7.69 -4.68
C PHE A 87 14.44 -7.51 -3.79
N GLY A 88 13.95 -6.27 -3.68
CA GLY A 88 12.82 -5.88 -2.84
C GLY A 88 13.21 -4.97 -1.67
N ASP A 89 12.31 -4.80 -0.71
CA ASP A 89 12.48 -3.89 0.43
C ASP A 89 13.55 -4.38 1.42
N GLN A 90 14.19 -3.46 2.16
CA GLN A 90 15.17 -3.71 3.23
C GLN A 90 14.54 -4.28 4.52
N ASP A 91 13.84 -5.40 4.39
CA ASP A 91 13.12 -6.06 5.46
C ASP A 91 13.70 -7.44 5.85
N ASN A 92 13.16 -8.02 6.91
CA ASN A 92 13.40 -9.40 7.33
C ASN A 92 12.07 -10.08 7.68
N LYS A 93 11.03 -9.85 6.86
CA LYS A 93 9.71 -10.45 7.08
C LYS A 93 9.70 -11.87 6.49
N PRO A 94 9.25 -12.89 7.24
CA PRO A 94 9.07 -14.23 6.68
C PRO A 94 8.12 -14.25 5.47
N ASP A 95 7.06 -13.44 5.53
CA ASP A 95 6.03 -13.33 4.48
C ASP A 95 6.54 -12.71 3.17
N SER A 96 7.65 -11.98 3.20
CA SER A 96 8.23 -11.38 1.99
C SER A 96 8.80 -12.42 1.03
N HIS A 97 9.16 -13.61 1.54
CA HIS A 97 9.73 -14.71 0.77
C HIS A 97 10.85 -14.28 -0.19
N THR A 98 11.80 -13.51 0.35
CA THR A 98 12.99 -13.06 -0.39
C THR A 98 13.65 -14.23 -1.11
N PHE A 99 14.04 -14.01 -2.36
CA PHE A 99 14.63 -15.04 -3.21
C PHE A 99 16.08 -14.72 -3.54
N ASP A 100 16.96 -15.72 -3.38
CA ASP A 100 18.37 -15.63 -3.72
C ASP A 100 18.59 -15.91 -5.20
N TYR A 101 18.81 -14.86 -5.98
CA TYR A 101 19.22 -14.99 -7.37
C TYR A 101 20.71 -15.31 -7.45
N LEU A 102 21.01 -16.60 -7.61
CA LEU A 102 22.36 -17.13 -7.74
C LEU A 102 23.02 -16.68 -9.05
N LEU A 103 24.30 -16.30 -8.96
CA LEU A 103 25.14 -16.01 -10.12
C LEU A 103 25.54 -17.32 -10.81
N THR A 104 25.37 -17.39 -12.13
CA THR A 104 25.83 -18.53 -12.94
C THR A 104 27.18 -18.26 -13.59
N SER A 105 27.38 -17.03 -14.05
CA SER A 105 28.63 -16.50 -14.58
C SER A 105 28.76 -15.03 -14.22
N ARG A 106 30.00 -14.56 -14.00
CA ARG A 106 30.27 -13.13 -13.74
C ARG A 106 30.31 -12.30 -15.02
N ASN A 107 30.67 -12.91 -16.15
CA ASN A 107 30.94 -12.24 -17.43
C ASN A 107 31.79 -10.97 -17.23
N GLU A 108 33.04 -11.19 -16.81
CA GLU A 108 34.02 -10.12 -16.59
C GLU A 108 34.47 -9.50 -17.93
N MET A 109 34.64 -8.18 -17.94
CA MET A 109 35.08 -7.44 -19.13
C MET A 109 36.44 -7.97 -19.61
N THR A 110 36.50 -8.37 -20.87
CA THR A 110 37.73 -8.91 -21.48
C THR A 110 38.53 -7.80 -22.15
N SER A 111 39.85 -7.88 -22.06
CA SER A 111 40.76 -6.91 -22.68
C SER A 111 41.95 -7.57 -23.38
N GLY A 112 42.61 -6.81 -24.26
CA GLY A 112 43.73 -7.27 -25.08
C GLY A 112 43.32 -7.53 -26.53
N GLU A 113 44.21 -8.11 -27.34
CA GLU A 113 44.03 -8.29 -28.79
C GLU A 113 42.74 -9.05 -29.16
N ASN A 114 42.33 -9.99 -28.31
CA ASN A 114 41.12 -10.81 -28.45
C ASN A 114 39.99 -10.44 -27.47
N GLY A 115 40.16 -9.36 -26.69
CA GLY A 115 39.15 -8.88 -25.73
C GLY A 115 38.17 -7.89 -26.36
N TYR A 116 37.08 -7.60 -25.65
CA TYR A 116 36.14 -6.55 -26.06
C TYR A 116 36.85 -5.20 -26.17
N LEU A 117 37.66 -4.87 -25.16
CA LEU A 117 38.48 -3.67 -25.17
C LEU A 117 39.90 -3.99 -25.67
N LYS A 118 40.23 -3.57 -26.89
CA LYS A 118 41.53 -3.89 -27.53
C LYS A 118 42.75 -3.27 -26.84
N LYS A 119 42.67 -2.01 -26.38
CA LYS A 119 43.68 -1.42 -25.48
C LYS A 119 43.00 -0.47 -24.47
N PRO A 120 42.46 -1.00 -23.36
CA PRO A 120 41.71 -0.22 -22.38
C PRO A 120 42.63 0.69 -21.56
N ARG A 121 42.05 1.69 -20.89
CA ARG A 121 42.67 2.36 -19.75
C ARG A 121 42.51 1.50 -18.48
N ALA A 122 43.34 1.77 -17.47
CA ALA A 122 43.45 0.96 -16.25
C ALA A 122 42.12 0.74 -15.49
N TYR A 123 41.14 1.65 -15.63
CA TYR A 123 39.84 1.58 -14.95
C TYR A 123 38.72 0.97 -15.81
N GLU A 124 38.90 0.86 -17.13
CA GLU A 124 37.80 0.48 -18.04
C GLU A 124 37.51 -1.04 -17.98
N THR A 125 38.51 -1.85 -17.61
CA THR A 125 38.35 -3.31 -17.46
C THR A 125 37.63 -3.72 -16.18
N ASP A 126 37.52 -2.83 -15.20
CA ASP A 126 36.88 -3.15 -13.93
C ASP A 126 35.35 -3.04 -14.05
N TYR A 127 34.77 -4.03 -14.73
CA TYR A 127 33.36 -4.10 -15.07
C TYR A 127 32.96 -5.55 -15.33
N HIS A 128 31.75 -5.93 -14.95
CA HIS A 128 31.20 -7.24 -15.31
C HIS A 128 29.67 -7.21 -15.45
N VAL A 129 29.10 -8.22 -16.11
CA VAL A 129 27.65 -8.36 -16.33
C VAL A 129 27.17 -9.75 -15.88
N PRO A 130 27.06 -10.00 -14.57
CA PRO A 130 26.73 -11.33 -14.09
C PRO A 130 25.35 -11.81 -14.56
N ARG A 131 25.28 -13.09 -14.96
CA ARG A 131 24.03 -13.80 -15.29
C ARG A 131 23.45 -14.44 -14.03
N LEU A 132 22.14 -14.37 -13.89
CA LEU A 132 21.36 -14.96 -12.81
C LEU A 132 20.71 -16.27 -13.28
N HIS A 133 20.57 -17.22 -12.36
CA HIS A 133 19.98 -18.52 -12.68
C HIS A 133 18.45 -18.50 -12.91
N LYS A 134 17.78 -17.40 -12.53
CA LYS A 134 16.33 -17.20 -12.68
C LYS A 134 16.04 -15.76 -13.11
N LEU A 135 14.94 -15.58 -13.84
CA LEU A 135 14.40 -14.26 -14.17
C LEU A 135 13.91 -13.57 -12.90
N VAL A 136 14.29 -12.31 -12.71
CA VAL A 136 13.88 -11.51 -11.55
C VAL A 136 12.42 -11.09 -11.69
N THR A 137 11.62 -11.33 -10.65
CA THR A 137 10.17 -11.05 -10.67
C THR A 137 9.79 -9.83 -9.84
N GLU A 138 10.53 -9.51 -8.77
CA GLU A 138 10.17 -8.49 -7.79
C GLU A 138 10.33 -7.05 -8.31
N VAL A 139 11.24 -6.82 -9.25
CA VAL A 139 11.59 -5.48 -9.76
C VAL A 139 11.76 -5.53 -11.28
N ALA A 140 11.29 -4.50 -11.98
CA ALA A 140 11.55 -4.34 -13.41
C ALA A 140 12.99 -3.84 -13.64
N PRO A 141 13.74 -4.40 -14.61
CA PRO A 141 15.09 -3.94 -14.92
C PRO A 141 15.09 -2.49 -15.40
N ILE A 142 16.09 -1.72 -15.01
CA ILE A 142 16.26 -0.37 -15.53
C ILE A 142 16.90 -0.40 -16.92
N SER A 143 16.42 0.46 -17.82
CA SER A 143 17.04 0.59 -19.14
C SER A 143 18.45 1.16 -19.02
N VAL A 144 19.41 0.56 -19.72
CA VAL A 144 20.76 1.13 -19.86
C VAL A 144 20.73 2.31 -20.84
N THR A 145 21.53 3.33 -20.55
CA THR A 145 21.65 4.53 -21.39
C THR A 145 22.10 4.22 -22.82
N ASP A 146 21.49 4.88 -23.81
CA ASP A 146 21.92 4.91 -25.22
C ASP A 146 22.66 6.22 -25.56
N ALA A 147 22.98 7.04 -24.54
CA ALA A 147 23.65 8.32 -24.73
C ALA A 147 25.13 8.20 -25.13
N PHE A 148 25.68 6.99 -25.03
CA PHE A 148 27.03 6.67 -25.45
C PHE A 148 26.98 5.82 -26.72
N ILE A 149 27.61 6.34 -27.77
CA ILE A 149 27.81 5.60 -29.01
C ILE A 149 29.21 5.00 -28.96
N GLU A 150 29.27 3.66 -28.96
CA GLU A 150 30.52 2.92 -29.06
C GLU A 150 30.95 2.83 -30.53
N ASN A 151 32.11 3.39 -30.87
CA ASN A 151 32.81 3.08 -32.12
C ASN A 151 33.94 2.09 -31.79
N ASN A 152 34.05 1.00 -32.55
CA ASN A 152 35.04 -0.07 -32.32
C ASN A 152 36.52 0.35 -32.51
N ASP A 153 36.77 1.62 -32.81
CA ASP A 153 38.11 2.22 -32.95
C ASP A 153 38.36 3.29 -31.89
N LYS A 154 39.56 3.23 -31.32
CA LYS A 154 40.05 3.91 -30.11
C LYS A 154 40.06 5.44 -30.12
N GLU A 155 39.51 6.08 -31.14
CA GLU A 155 39.73 7.51 -31.37
C GLU A 155 38.44 8.34 -31.37
N ASN A 156 37.25 7.74 -31.44
CA ASN A 156 35.98 8.48 -31.51
C ASN A 156 34.92 7.97 -30.53
N TYR A 157 35.19 8.08 -29.23
CA TYR A 157 34.15 8.02 -28.20
C TYR A 157 33.35 9.31 -28.23
N ASN A 158 32.09 9.26 -28.68
CA ASN A 158 31.25 10.44 -28.61
C ASN A 158 30.53 10.52 -27.25
N THR A 159 31.19 11.18 -26.30
CA THR A 159 30.65 11.44 -24.95
C THR A 159 29.90 12.78 -24.88
N TYR A 160 29.55 13.42 -26.01
CA TYR A 160 28.77 14.67 -26.01
C TYR A 160 27.44 14.52 -25.24
N GLY A 161 26.77 13.36 -25.33
CA GLY A 161 25.55 13.07 -24.54
C GLY A 161 25.81 13.09 -23.03
N ILE A 162 27.03 12.70 -22.64
CA ILE A 162 27.71 12.79 -21.35
C ILE A 162 27.86 14.21 -20.78
N ASN A 163 28.65 14.95 -21.53
CA ASN A 163 29.35 16.15 -21.11
C ASN A 163 28.79 17.35 -21.87
N GLY A 164 28.17 18.29 -21.17
CA GLY A 164 27.81 19.60 -21.73
C GLY A 164 26.65 19.64 -22.73
N SER A 165 25.94 18.54 -23.03
CA SER A 165 24.76 18.57 -23.94
C SER A 165 23.41 18.86 -23.28
N GLY A 166 23.33 18.90 -21.94
CA GLY A 166 22.05 19.07 -21.23
C GLY A 166 21.11 17.87 -21.33
N ARG A 167 21.57 16.71 -21.83
CA ARG A 167 20.74 15.50 -21.96
C ARG A 167 20.31 14.94 -20.61
N PHE A 168 21.18 14.92 -19.62
CA PHE A 168 20.84 14.44 -18.27
C PHE A 168 20.55 15.62 -17.34
N LEU A 169 19.34 15.68 -16.79
CA LEU A 169 18.93 16.78 -15.90
C LEU A 169 19.40 16.56 -14.46
N SER A 170 19.59 15.29 -14.07
CA SER A 170 20.01 14.92 -12.72
C SER A 170 20.73 13.59 -12.75
N TYR A 171 21.64 13.41 -11.80
CA TYR A 171 22.30 12.14 -11.52
C TYR A 171 22.13 11.78 -10.05
N VAL A 172 21.76 10.53 -9.80
CA VAL A 172 21.62 10.00 -8.44
C VAL A 172 22.32 8.66 -8.31
N ARG A 173 22.68 8.31 -7.09
CA ARG A 173 23.27 7.01 -6.75
C ARG A 173 22.66 6.46 -5.47
N VAL A 174 22.82 5.16 -5.27
CA VAL A 174 22.52 4.45 -4.03
C VAL A 174 23.59 3.39 -3.81
N GLY A 175 24.04 3.18 -2.57
CA GLY A 175 25.00 2.14 -2.22
C GLY A 175 25.13 1.96 -0.71
N SER A 176 25.97 1.04 -0.27
CA SER A 176 26.23 0.77 1.15
C SER A 176 27.70 0.55 1.45
N GLY A 177 28.58 1.44 1.02
CA GLY A 177 29.94 1.46 1.55
C GLY A 177 29.97 1.73 3.05
N ASP A 178 31.16 1.94 3.63
CA ASP A 178 31.30 2.53 4.97
C ASP A 178 30.40 3.79 5.09
N GLN A 179 30.04 4.27 6.28
CA GLN A 179 29.04 5.34 6.39
C GLN A 179 29.62 6.45 7.25
N SER A 180 29.59 7.68 6.75
CA SER A 180 30.17 8.82 7.46
C SER A 180 29.43 10.13 7.20
N VAL A 181 29.56 11.07 8.14
CA VAL A 181 29.07 12.44 7.99
C VAL A 181 30.22 13.42 8.03
N TYR A 182 30.11 14.50 7.26
CA TYR A 182 31.06 15.61 7.24
C TYR A 182 30.40 16.89 7.75
N ASP A 183 30.99 17.43 8.82
CA ASP A 183 30.63 18.73 9.37
C ASP A 183 31.55 19.80 8.78
N LEU A 184 30.96 20.79 8.08
CA LEU A 184 31.70 21.88 7.45
C LEU A 184 32.26 22.87 8.47
N VAL A 185 31.53 23.13 9.56
CA VAL A 185 31.88 24.12 10.57
C VAL A 185 33.03 23.61 11.43
N GLU A 186 32.94 22.35 11.87
CA GLU A 186 34.01 21.69 12.63
C GLU A 186 35.15 21.17 11.73
N ASN A 187 34.90 21.11 10.42
CA ASN A 187 35.78 20.48 9.44
C ASN A 187 36.18 19.05 9.84
N LYS A 188 35.19 18.27 10.26
CA LYS A 188 35.36 16.95 10.89
C LYS A 188 34.55 15.88 10.16
N ILE A 189 35.14 14.71 10.00
CA ILE A 189 34.46 13.50 9.52
C ILE A 189 34.17 12.61 10.72
N THR A 190 32.92 12.16 10.84
CA THR A 190 32.48 11.22 11.88
C THR A 190 31.99 9.94 11.21
N ASN A 191 32.51 8.80 11.65
CA ASN A 191 32.09 7.49 11.17
C ASN A 191 30.80 7.06 11.87
N ILE A 192 29.90 6.46 11.09
CA ILE A 192 28.61 5.96 11.55
C ILE A 192 28.65 4.43 11.66
N THR A 193 28.98 3.75 10.56
CA THR A 193 29.10 2.28 10.52
C THR A 193 29.98 1.83 9.36
N ASP A 194 30.42 0.57 9.37
CA ASP A 194 31.19 -0.04 8.29
C ASP A 194 30.27 -0.42 7.10
N ALA A 195 30.86 -0.86 5.99
CA ALA A 195 30.15 -1.25 4.78
C ALA A 195 29.10 -2.36 4.96
N TYR A 196 28.12 -2.35 4.06
CA TYR A 196 27.05 -3.35 3.88
C TYR A 196 26.05 -3.46 5.03
N ASN A 197 25.97 -2.44 5.90
CA ASN A 197 24.99 -2.40 6.99
C ASN A 197 23.63 -1.80 6.57
N PHE A 198 23.62 -0.73 5.78
CA PHE A 198 22.40 -0.14 5.23
C PHE A 198 22.70 0.70 3.98
N LEU A 199 21.68 0.97 3.18
CA LEU A 199 21.79 1.80 1.98
C LEU A 199 21.72 3.30 2.31
N THR A 200 22.52 4.09 1.60
CA THR A 200 22.40 5.55 1.53
C THR A 200 22.43 6.01 0.08
N GLY A 201 21.72 7.10 -0.20
CA GLY A 201 21.53 7.57 -1.57
C GLY A 201 21.24 9.06 -1.63
N GLY A 202 21.41 9.61 -2.82
CA GLY A 202 21.19 11.01 -3.11
C GLY A 202 21.77 11.40 -4.46
N GLY A 203 21.92 12.71 -4.67
CA GLY A 203 22.63 13.23 -5.84
C GLY A 203 24.11 12.80 -5.80
N ILE A 204 24.76 12.78 -6.95
CA ILE A 204 26.23 12.80 -6.96
C ILE A 204 26.74 14.24 -6.68
N LEU A 205 28.05 14.41 -6.60
CA LEU A 205 28.70 15.72 -6.65
C LEU A 205 28.51 16.37 -8.04
N GLY A 206 29.44 17.16 -8.57
CA GLY A 206 29.36 17.65 -9.95
C GLY A 206 29.97 16.67 -10.95
N VAL A 207 29.46 16.62 -12.19
CA VAL A 207 30.18 15.94 -13.29
C VAL A 207 31.38 16.80 -13.67
N HIS A 208 32.59 16.34 -13.39
CA HIS A 208 33.81 17.09 -13.63
C HIS A 208 34.38 16.84 -15.03
N SER A 209 34.47 15.59 -15.44
CA SER A 209 34.91 15.21 -16.78
C SER A 209 34.43 13.82 -17.15
N VAL A 210 34.36 13.55 -18.45
CA VAL A 210 34.15 12.20 -18.99
C VAL A 210 35.37 11.86 -19.83
N GLN A 211 36.03 10.74 -19.52
CA GLN A 211 37.24 10.30 -20.17
C GLN A 211 37.09 8.86 -20.64
N GLY A 212 36.90 8.64 -21.94
CA GLY A 212 36.57 7.31 -22.47
C GLY A 212 35.26 6.82 -21.84
N HIS A 213 35.28 5.65 -21.22
CA HIS A 213 34.15 5.08 -20.50
C HIS A 213 34.12 5.38 -18.99
N THR A 214 34.81 6.42 -18.54
CA THR A 214 34.78 6.80 -17.13
C THR A 214 34.17 8.19 -16.92
N LEU A 215 33.23 8.29 -15.97
CA LEU A 215 32.67 9.55 -15.49
C LEU A 215 33.34 9.90 -14.17
N TRP A 216 33.92 11.10 -14.11
CA TRP A 216 34.64 11.61 -12.95
C TRP A 216 33.77 12.65 -12.26
N SER A 217 33.40 12.39 -11.02
CA SER A 217 32.51 13.23 -10.20
C SER A 217 33.29 13.93 -9.09
N LYS A 218 33.14 15.25 -8.97
CA LYS A 218 33.89 16.12 -8.05
C LYS A 218 33.03 17.27 -7.56
N GLY A 219 33.17 17.67 -6.30
CA GLY A 219 32.43 18.80 -5.72
C GLY A 219 33.05 20.18 -6.01
N ASN A 220 32.23 21.25 -5.91
CA ASN A 220 32.41 22.45 -5.06
C ASN A 220 31.81 23.75 -5.67
N LYS A 221 30.58 24.12 -5.29
CA LYS A 221 30.05 25.50 -5.34
C LYS A 221 29.06 25.70 -4.18
N LEU A 222 29.23 26.70 -3.33
CA LEU A 222 28.22 27.04 -2.34
C LEU A 222 26.91 27.54 -3.01
N PRO A 223 25.78 27.58 -2.28
CA PRO A 223 24.51 28.10 -2.80
C PRO A 223 24.57 29.54 -3.35
N ASP A 224 25.55 30.34 -2.91
CA ASP A 224 25.85 31.69 -3.42
C ASP A 224 26.79 31.70 -4.64
N ASN A 225 27.02 30.53 -5.24
CA ASN A 225 27.88 30.29 -6.41
C ASN A 225 29.39 30.47 -6.13
N THR A 226 29.82 30.56 -4.86
CA THR A 226 31.24 30.69 -4.50
C THR A 226 31.95 29.33 -4.44
N TRP A 227 33.21 29.28 -4.87
CA TRP A 227 34.00 28.06 -4.89
C TRP A 227 34.65 27.80 -3.52
N VAL A 228 34.33 26.66 -2.90
CA VAL A 228 35.06 26.18 -1.72
C VAL A 228 36.35 25.54 -2.20
N GLN A 229 37.50 26.00 -1.70
CA GLN A 229 38.81 25.40 -2.03
C GLN A 229 39.10 24.10 -1.27
N ASP A 230 38.22 23.69 -0.33
CA ASP A 230 38.36 22.43 0.38
C ASP A 230 37.98 21.24 -0.51
N SER A 231 38.95 20.36 -0.71
CA SER A 231 38.87 19.05 -1.35
C SER A 231 37.75 18.09 -0.91
N ARG A 232 36.91 18.48 0.06
CA ARG A 232 35.93 17.64 0.77
C ARG A 232 34.47 18.10 0.67
N SER A 233 34.13 19.13 -0.13
CA SER A 233 32.80 19.78 0.03
C SER A 233 31.62 18.95 -0.51
N LEU A 234 30.70 18.60 0.41
CA LEU A 234 29.38 17.99 0.20
C LEU A 234 28.26 19.05 0.14
N PHE A 235 28.62 20.30 -0.13
CA PHE A 235 27.73 21.46 0.04
C PHE A 235 27.46 22.19 -1.26
N GLY A 236 27.77 21.55 -2.40
CA GLY A 236 27.69 22.14 -3.73
C GLY A 236 27.64 21.16 -4.87
N THR A 237 26.45 20.94 -5.43
CA THR A 237 26.22 20.16 -6.66
C THR A 237 25.09 20.76 -7.47
N ASP A 238 25.14 20.56 -8.80
CA ASP A 238 24.07 20.94 -9.72
C ASP A 238 22.87 19.96 -9.64
N TYR A 239 23.00 18.85 -8.90
CA TYR A 239 22.03 17.74 -8.86
C TYR A 239 21.28 17.62 -7.52
N GLY A 240 21.14 18.73 -6.78
CA GLY A 240 20.32 18.83 -5.58
C GLY A 240 21.09 19.16 -4.30
N VAL A 241 20.41 19.14 -3.16
CA VAL A 241 21.00 19.54 -1.86
C VAL A 241 21.45 18.37 -0.99
N MET A 242 21.25 17.15 -1.48
CA MET A 242 21.64 15.89 -0.84
C MET A 242 22.72 15.15 -1.67
N PRO A 243 23.91 15.73 -1.85
CA PRO A 243 25.00 15.01 -2.52
C PRO A 243 25.51 13.86 -1.64
N THR A 244 25.92 12.80 -2.31
CA THR A 244 26.58 11.64 -1.70
C THR A 244 27.92 11.43 -2.36
N TRP A 245 28.87 10.96 -1.56
CA TRP A 245 30.21 10.63 -2.02
C TRP A 245 30.50 9.16 -1.71
N GLY A 246 30.75 8.35 -2.74
CA GLY A 246 31.10 6.95 -2.57
C GLY A 246 32.56 6.72 -2.16
N ASP A 247 32.78 5.74 -1.28
CA ASP A 247 34.11 5.34 -0.76
C ASP A 247 34.15 3.79 -0.67
N ALA A 248 35.05 3.22 0.15
CA ALA A 248 35.21 1.78 0.30
C ALA A 248 33.87 1.05 0.57
N GLY A 249 33.61 0.00 -0.21
CA GLY A 249 32.38 -0.78 -0.18
C GLY A 249 31.24 -0.25 -1.07
N ASP A 250 31.33 0.97 -1.61
CA ASP A 250 30.38 1.47 -2.61
C ASP A 250 30.68 0.97 -4.03
N SER A 251 31.80 0.28 -4.22
CA SER A 251 32.18 -0.33 -5.49
C SER A 251 31.06 -1.19 -6.08
N GLY A 252 30.76 -1.00 -7.37
CA GLY A 252 29.68 -1.68 -8.08
C GLY A 252 28.32 -1.02 -7.96
N SER A 253 28.15 -0.06 -7.05
CA SER A 253 26.86 0.60 -6.82
C SER A 253 26.40 1.44 -8.04
N PRO A 254 25.09 1.49 -8.32
CA PRO A 254 24.57 2.09 -9.55
C PRO A 254 24.64 3.62 -9.55
N LEU A 255 24.89 4.16 -10.74
CA LEU A 255 24.68 5.56 -11.12
C LEU A 255 23.52 5.66 -12.09
N LEU A 256 22.50 6.43 -11.73
CA LEU A 256 21.34 6.70 -12.57
C LEU A 256 21.35 8.12 -13.08
N GLY A 257 20.87 8.33 -14.30
CA GLY A 257 20.69 9.65 -14.91
C GLY A 257 19.27 9.83 -15.43
N TYR A 258 18.65 10.98 -15.18
CA TYR A 258 17.36 11.33 -15.76
C TYR A 258 17.56 11.90 -17.17
N ASP A 259 17.24 11.10 -18.17
CA ASP A 259 17.42 11.45 -19.57
C ASP A 259 16.26 12.34 -20.05
N SER A 260 16.54 13.60 -20.39
CA SER A 260 15.53 14.57 -20.85
C SER A 260 14.93 14.25 -22.22
N LYS A 261 15.67 13.50 -23.06
CA LYS A 261 15.21 13.05 -24.38
C LYS A 261 14.25 11.87 -24.22
N LEU A 262 14.60 10.90 -23.37
CA LEU A 262 13.77 9.72 -23.11
C LEU A 262 12.69 9.95 -22.04
N LYS A 263 12.79 11.06 -21.29
CA LYS A 263 11.92 11.45 -20.17
C LYS A 263 11.81 10.37 -19.09
N LYS A 264 12.90 9.65 -18.83
CA LYS A 264 12.96 8.56 -17.85
C LYS A 264 14.35 8.44 -17.23
N TRP A 265 14.41 7.77 -16.10
CA TRP A 265 15.68 7.33 -15.52
C TRP A 265 16.28 6.17 -16.33
N VAL A 266 17.59 6.22 -16.51
CA VAL A 266 18.38 5.16 -17.14
C VAL A 266 19.61 4.86 -16.29
N ALA A 267 20.08 3.62 -16.32
CA ALA A 267 21.37 3.26 -15.75
C ALA A 267 22.48 3.84 -16.61
N VAL A 268 23.36 4.63 -15.99
CA VAL A 268 24.48 5.31 -16.65
C VAL A 268 25.77 4.56 -16.43
N GLY A 269 25.99 4.01 -15.23
CA GLY A 269 27.21 3.30 -14.91
C GLY A 269 27.23 2.72 -13.51
N VAL A 270 28.38 2.19 -13.11
CA VAL A 270 28.65 1.62 -11.79
C VAL A 270 29.86 2.29 -11.15
N LEU A 271 29.85 2.46 -9.82
CA LEU A 271 30.96 3.08 -9.11
C LEU A 271 32.18 2.15 -9.11
N ILE A 272 33.35 2.65 -9.49
CA ILE A 272 34.62 1.89 -9.44
C ILE A 272 35.34 2.14 -8.13
N GLY A 273 35.42 3.41 -7.73
CA GLY A 273 36.12 3.82 -6.53
C GLY A 273 36.40 5.31 -6.50
N GLY A 274 37.17 5.73 -5.50
CA GLY A 274 37.67 7.10 -5.36
C GLY A 274 39.15 7.22 -5.67
N THR A 275 39.58 8.35 -6.24
CA THR A 275 41.01 8.69 -6.34
C THR A 275 41.28 10.01 -5.61
N GLN A 276 42.41 10.07 -4.89
CA GLN A 276 42.95 11.31 -4.34
C GLN A 276 44.34 11.53 -4.93
N PRO A 277 44.46 12.28 -6.04
CA PRO A 277 45.79 12.68 -6.51
C PRO A 277 46.50 13.53 -5.43
N PRO A 278 47.83 13.46 -5.32
CA PRO A 278 48.59 14.32 -4.40
C PRO A 278 48.26 15.80 -4.67
N ASN A 279 47.86 16.54 -3.63
CA ASN A 279 47.43 17.95 -3.70
C ASN A 279 46.17 18.21 -4.56
N ALA A 280 45.30 17.22 -4.75
CA ALA A 280 44.05 17.37 -5.49
C ALA A 280 42.82 16.96 -4.65
N PRO A 281 41.63 17.49 -4.99
CA PRO A 281 40.38 17.04 -4.41
C PRO A 281 40.12 15.57 -4.68
N TYR A 282 39.47 14.89 -3.73
CA TYR A 282 38.99 13.54 -3.94
C TYR A 282 37.92 13.51 -5.03
N ILE A 283 37.98 12.47 -5.87
CA ILE A 283 37.10 12.29 -7.02
C ILE A 283 36.49 10.90 -6.96
N THR A 284 35.17 10.78 -7.18
CA THR A 284 34.51 9.49 -7.40
C THR A 284 34.49 9.18 -8.88
N VAL A 285 34.85 7.95 -9.25
CA VAL A 285 34.92 7.49 -10.63
C VAL A 285 33.88 6.40 -10.87
N PHE A 286 33.10 6.55 -11.94
CA PHE A 286 32.11 5.58 -12.39
C PHE A 286 32.54 5.00 -13.74
N ASN A 287 32.38 3.68 -13.90
CA ASN A 287 32.46 3.02 -15.20
C ASN A 287 31.11 3.17 -15.88
N ILE A 288 31.09 3.83 -17.03
CA ILE A 288 29.89 3.97 -17.84
C ILE A 288 29.52 2.61 -18.42
N HIS A 289 28.22 2.28 -18.47
CA HIS A 289 27.77 1.02 -19.06
C HIS A 289 28.17 0.91 -20.54
N TYR A 290 28.38 -0.34 -20.97
CA TYR A 290 28.79 -0.69 -22.33
C TYR A 290 27.63 -1.42 -23.04
N PRO A 291 26.71 -0.73 -23.74
CA PRO A 291 25.55 -1.37 -24.37
C PRO A 291 25.94 -2.48 -25.36
N GLY A 292 27.04 -2.30 -26.11
CA GLY A 292 27.53 -3.30 -27.06
C GLY A 292 28.05 -4.56 -26.35
N TYR A 293 28.79 -4.42 -25.25
CA TYR A 293 29.26 -5.54 -24.46
C TYR A 293 28.13 -6.27 -23.75
N ILE A 294 27.18 -5.54 -23.17
CA ILE A 294 25.98 -6.11 -22.55
C ILE A 294 25.21 -6.95 -23.57
N LYS A 295 25.03 -6.41 -24.79
CA LYS A 295 24.40 -7.16 -25.89
C LYS A 295 25.20 -8.41 -26.26
N LEU A 296 26.52 -8.32 -26.41
CA LEU A 296 27.40 -9.46 -26.69
C LEU A 296 27.25 -10.57 -25.63
N VAL A 297 27.24 -10.20 -24.35
CA VAL A 297 27.07 -11.13 -23.23
C VAL A 297 25.70 -11.81 -23.30
N LYS A 298 24.63 -11.07 -23.56
CA LYS A 298 23.28 -11.63 -23.70
C LYS A 298 23.17 -12.59 -24.90
N ASP A 299 23.71 -12.19 -26.05
CA ASP A 299 23.68 -12.98 -27.28
C ASP A 299 24.44 -14.31 -27.09
N LYS A 300 25.53 -14.35 -26.30
CA LYS A 300 26.27 -15.59 -25.95
C LYS A 300 25.36 -16.66 -25.32
N PHE A 301 24.37 -16.25 -24.54
CA PHE A 301 23.48 -17.16 -23.82
C PHE A 301 22.19 -17.47 -24.56
N THR A 302 22.02 -17.01 -25.79
CA THR A 302 20.84 -17.28 -26.61
C THR A 302 21.16 -18.38 -27.62
N ALA A 303 20.40 -19.49 -27.59
CA ALA A 303 20.55 -20.57 -28.55
C ALA A 303 20.13 -20.12 -29.96
N GLY A 304 19.05 -19.35 -30.04
CA GLY A 304 18.55 -18.76 -31.29
C GLY A 304 17.05 -18.48 -31.24
N ILE A 305 16.47 -18.33 -32.44
CA ILE A 305 15.06 -18.01 -32.62
C ILE A 305 14.36 -19.16 -33.33
N VAL A 306 13.27 -19.66 -32.73
CA VAL A 306 12.28 -20.52 -33.37
C VAL A 306 11.28 -19.62 -34.10
N GLN A 307 11.26 -19.70 -35.43
CA GLN A 307 10.38 -18.91 -36.29
C GLN A 307 9.13 -19.71 -36.66
N ASN A 308 7.99 -19.39 -36.03
CA ASN A 308 6.72 -20.07 -36.22
C ASN A 308 5.78 -19.28 -37.14
N ASN A 309 6.05 -19.35 -38.45
CA ASN A 309 5.28 -18.65 -39.49
C ASN A 309 4.16 -19.49 -40.11
N THR A 310 4.05 -20.75 -39.68
CA THR A 310 2.99 -21.68 -40.04
C THR A 310 2.48 -22.37 -38.78
N ASN A 311 1.28 -22.96 -38.83
CA ASN A 311 0.73 -23.73 -37.71
C ASN A 311 1.48 -25.07 -37.56
N THR A 312 2.71 -24.99 -37.03
CA THR A 312 3.68 -26.09 -36.94
C THR A 312 3.71 -26.66 -35.52
N GLU A 313 3.76 -27.99 -35.43
CA GLU A 313 4.11 -28.70 -34.20
C GLU A 313 5.64 -28.87 -34.13
N TRP A 314 6.21 -28.40 -33.04
CA TRP A 314 7.63 -28.50 -32.71
C TRP A 314 7.81 -29.56 -31.63
N GLU A 315 8.85 -30.37 -31.75
CA GLU A 315 9.25 -31.34 -30.75
C GLU A 315 10.56 -30.90 -30.09
N TRP A 316 10.61 -30.99 -28.75
CA TRP A 316 11.82 -30.78 -27.96
C TRP A 316 12.30 -32.12 -27.40
N ALA A 317 13.46 -32.56 -27.85
CA ALA A 317 14.10 -33.79 -27.39
C ALA A 317 15.55 -33.54 -26.99
N VAL A 318 16.02 -34.22 -25.94
CA VAL A 318 17.42 -34.23 -25.50
C VAL A 318 18.22 -35.16 -26.42
N ASP A 319 19.47 -34.83 -26.72
CA ASP A 319 20.34 -35.69 -27.52
C ASP A 319 20.70 -36.96 -26.72
N ASP A 320 20.46 -38.14 -27.31
CA ASP A 320 20.71 -39.44 -26.70
C ASP A 320 22.18 -39.62 -26.29
N ASN A 321 23.12 -39.01 -27.02
CA ASN A 321 24.56 -39.14 -26.77
C ASN A 321 25.12 -38.02 -25.87
N ASP A 322 24.41 -36.89 -25.75
CA ASP A 322 24.84 -35.74 -24.96
C ASP A 322 23.65 -35.05 -24.29
N LYS A 323 23.39 -35.47 -23.04
CA LYS A 323 22.31 -34.92 -22.21
C LYS A 323 22.43 -33.42 -21.90
N SER A 324 23.59 -32.81 -22.18
CA SER A 324 23.76 -31.36 -22.05
C SER A 324 23.26 -30.58 -23.27
N THR A 325 22.75 -31.27 -24.29
CA THR A 325 22.25 -30.65 -25.53
C THR A 325 20.91 -31.24 -25.94
N SER A 326 20.15 -30.45 -26.69
CA SER A 326 18.81 -30.82 -27.15
C SER A 326 18.49 -30.14 -28.48
N HIS A 327 17.39 -30.55 -29.10
CA HIS A 327 16.89 -29.96 -30.33
C HIS A 327 15.41 -29.62 -30.21
N ILE A 328 15.07 -28.37 -30.54
CA ILE A 328 13.70 -27.95 -30.84
C ILE A 328 13.55 -28.01 -32.36
N HIS A 329 12.74 -28.92 -32.86
CA HIS A 329 12.69 -29.20 -34.29
C HIS A 329 11.28 -29.46 -34.80
N SER A 330 11.12 -29.24 -36.10
CA SER A 330 9.99 -29.62 -36.92
C SER A 330 10.52 -30.22 -38.22
N GLU A 331 9.63 -30.59 -39.15
CA GLU A 331 10.05 -31.07 -40.48
C GLU A 331 10.88 -30.03 -41.27
N GLN A 332 10.73 -28.74 -40.97
CA GLN A 332 11.25 -27.63 -41.78
C GLN A 332 12.49 -26.96 -41.17
N ALA A 333 12.68 -27.07 -39.86
CA ALA A 333 13.73 -26.36 -39.14
C ALA A 333 14.10 -27.08 -37.84
N SER A 334 15.34 -26.90 -37.40
CA SER A 334 15.86 -27.41 -36.13
C SER A 334 16.75 -26.38 -35.48
N LEU A 335 16.58 -26.18 -34.17
CA LEU A 335 17.41 -25.34 -33.33
C LEU A 335 18.08 -26.22 -32.27
N LYS A 336 19.41 -26.24 -32.26
CA LYS A 336 20.18 -26.84 -31.17
C LYS A 336 20.14 -25.93 -29.94
N VAL A 337 19.85 -26.49 -28.77
CA VAL A 337 19.76 -25.77 -27.50
C VAL A 337 20.62 -26.49 -26.47
N ASN A 338 21.60 -25.78 -25.90
CA ASN A 338 22.35 -26.29 -24.76
C ASN A 338 21.48 -26.21 -23.49
N LEU A 339 21.56 -27.26 -22.67
CA LEU A 339 20.79 -27.49 -21.45
C LEU A 339 21.70 -27.45 -20.22
N TYR A 340 21.23 -27.91 -19.06
CA TYR A 340 22.09 -28.18 -17.91
C TYR A 340 23.20 -29.19 -18.24
N ASN A 341 24.41 -28.94 -17.76
CA ASN A 341 25.55 -29.84 -17.97
C ASN A 341 26.10 -30.39 -16.65
N GLU A 342 25.67 -31.60 -16.29
CA GLU A 342 26.12 -32.31 -15.09
C GLU A 342 27.66 -32.50 -15.06
N SER A 343 28.32 -32.66 -16.21
CA SER A 343 29.77 -32.87 -16.24
C SER A 343 30.56 -31.64 -15.75
N LEU A 344 29.91 -30.48 -15.66
CA LEU A 344 30.50 -29.25 -15.13
C LEU A 344 30.14 -29.00 -13.65
N SER A 345 29.31 -29.82 -13.01
CA SER A 345 28.84 -29.60 -11.63
C SER A 345 29.98 -29.59 -10.61
N ALA A 346 31.04 -30.36 -10.86
CA ALA A 346 32.26 -30.34 -10.06
C ALA A 346 33.00 -28.99 -10.06
N ASN A 347 32.72 -28.12 -11.05
CA ASN A 347 33.30 -26.78 -11.16
C ASN A 347 32.37 -25.69 -10.60
N ASP A 348 31.19 -26.06 -10.10
CA ASP A 348 30.29 -25.11 -9.47
C ASP A 348 30.87 -24.61 -8.15
N SER A 349 30.73 -23.31 -7.95
CA SER A 349 31.14 -22.61 -6.75
C SER A 349 30.08 -21.59 -6.39
N HIS A 350 30.21 -20.98 -5.21
CA HIS A 350 29.35 -19.87 -4.83
C HIS A 350 29.41 -18.70 -5.84
N GLN A 351 30.57 -18.46 -6.47
CA GLN A 351 30.82 -17.30 -7.33
C GLN A 351 30.52 -17.53 -8.82
N SER A 352 30.40 -18.78 -9.26
CA SER A 352 30.18 -19.20 -10.64
C SER A 352 29.64 -20.63 -10.66
N ARG A 353 28.65 -20.92 -11.49
CA ARG A 353 27.99 -22.22 -11.59
C ARG A 353 27.91 -22.68 -13.06
N PRO A 354 29.04 -23.14 -13.64
CA PRO A 354 29.10 -23.48 -15.07
C PRO A 354 28.09 -24.55 -15.50
N SER A 355 27.66 -25.45 -14.60
CA SER A 355 26.71 -26.51 -14.93
C SER A 355 25.34 -25.98 -15.37
N ILE A 356 24.83 -24.98 -14.67
CA ILE A 356 23.57 -24.30 -15.00
C ILE A 356 23.77 -23.15 -15.99
N ASP A 357 24.95 -22.52 -16.02
CA ASP A 357 25.30 -21.46 -16.98
C ASP A 357 25.34 -21.95 -18.43
N TYR A 358 25.63 -23.24 -18.63
CA TYR A 358 25.68 -23.88 -19.96
C TYR A 358 24.35 -23.79 -20.71
N GLY A 359 23.24 -23.75 -19.97
CA GLY A 359 21.89 -23.66 -20.49
C GLY A 359 21.62 -22.34 -21.23
N GLN A 360 20.99 -22.42 -22.39
CA GLN A 360 20.75 -21.27 -23.28
C GLN A 360 19.27 -20.89 -23.39
N ASP A 361 19.03 -19.60 -23.57
CA ASP A 361 17.71 -19.01 -23.80
C ASP A 361 17.19 -19.37 -25.20
N VAL A 362 15.86 -19.48 -25.34
CA VAL A 362 15.18 -19.72 -26.62
C VAL A 362 14.13 -18.64 -26.84
N ILE A 363 14.13 -18.06 -28.04
CA ILE A 363 13.17 -17.03 -28.45
C ILE A 363 12.18 -17.64 -29.45
N PHE A 364 10.89 -17.54 -29.19
CA PHE A 364 9.82 -17.94 -30.09
C PHE A 364 9.20 -16.71 -30.72
N ASN A 365 9.35 -16.58 -32.04
CA ASN A 365 8.76 -15.53 -32.86
C ASN A 365 7.80 -16.15 -33.88
N GLY A 366 6.94 -15.33 -34.49
CA GLY A 366 6.11 -15.75 -35.60
C GLY A 366 4.77 -15.04 -35.65
N ASP A 367 4.07 -15.22 -36.76
CA ASP A 367 2.77 -14.59 -37.01
C ASP A 367 1.59 -15.54 -36.77
N THR A 368 1.86 -16.83 -36.49
CA THR A 368 0.84 -17.85 -36.22
C THR A 368 1.06 -18.52 -34.86
N ASP A 369 -0.02 -19.08 -34.32
CA ASP A 369 0.01 -19.90 -33.10
C ASP A 369 0.89 -21.15 -33.32
N GLY A 370 1.73 -21.47 -32.34
CA GLY A 370 2.64 -22.63 -32.38
C GLY A 370 2.37 -23.64 -31.29
N LYS A 371 2.91 -24.84 -31.44
CA LYS A 371 2.83 -25.89 -30.43
C LYS A 371 4.20 -26.52 -30.19
N LEU A 372 4.60 -26.67 -28.94
CA LEU A 372 5.84 -27.32 -28.50
C LEU A 372 5.50 -28.56 -27.67
N ILE A 373 5.96 -29.73 -28.09
CA ILE A 373 5.85 -30.99 -27.36
C ILE A 373 7.19 -31.33 -26.70
N LEU A 374 7.19 -31.54 -25.39
CA LEU A 374 8.35 -32.04 -24.66
C LEU A 374 8.35 -33.57 -24.69
N ASN A 375 9.32 -34.15 -25.40
CA ASN A 375 9.46 -35.60 -25.52
C ASN A 375 10.13 -36.22 -24.27
N GLN A 376 10.88 -35.43 -23.51
CA GLN A 376 11.60 -35.80 -22.29
C GLN A 376 11.56 -34.64 -21.29
N ASP A 377 11.94 -34.91 -20.04
CA ASP A 377 12.17 -33.85 -19.05
C ASP A 377 13.26 -32.89 -19.53
N ILE A 378 12.99 -31.58 -19.43
CA ILE A 378 13.93 -30.55 -19.87
C ILE A 378 14.44 -29.79 -18.64
N ASN A 379 15.73 -29.95 -18.35
CA ASN A 379 16.46 -29.07 -17.44
C ASN A 379 17.30 -28.10 -18.26
N GLN A 380 16.79 -26.90 -18.49
CA GLN A 380 17.42 -25.84 -19.27
C GLN A 380 18.47 -25.05 -18.48
N GLY A 381 18.78 -25.44 -17.24
CA GLY A 381 19.70 -24.68 -16.37
C GLY A 381 19.21 -23.24 -16.17
N ALA A 382 20.07 -22.26 -16.47
CA ALA A 382 19.73 -20.84 -16.43
C ALA A 382 19.03 -20.32 -17.70
N GLY A 383 18.87 -21.16 -18.72
CA GLY A 383 18.20 -20.79 -19.97
C GLY A 383 16.71 -20.52 -19.77
N ALA A 384 16.20 -19.44 -20.38
CA ALA A 384 14.80 -19.02 -20.29
C ALA A 384 14.07 -19.09 -21.64
N LEU A 385 12.73 -19.09 -21.59
CA LEU A 385 11.87 -19.08 -22.77
C LEU A 385 11.24 -17.70 -22.98
N TYR A 386 11.40 -17.12 -24.16
CA TYR A 386 10.83 -15.83 -24.54
C TYR A 386 9.81 -16.03 -25.67
N PHE A 387 8.54 -15.78 -25.39
CA PHE A 387 7.45 -15.91 -26.35
C PHE A 387 6.99 -14.54 -26.86
N ASN A 388 7.34 -14.23 -28.11
CA ASN A 388 6.84 -13.08 -28.85
C ASN A 388 5.72 -13.47 -29.84
N THR A 389 5.24 -14.71 -29.76
CA THR A 389 4.08 -15.24 -30.47
C THR A 389 3.27 -16.16 -29.56
N ASN A 390 2.04 -16.48 -29.96
CA ASN A 390 1.18 -17.36 -29.18
C ASN A 390 1.69 -18.81 -29.27
N PHE A 391 1.66 -19.53 -28.16
CA PHE A 391 2.14 -20.91 -28.12
C PHE A 391 1.31 -21.81 -27.21
N THR A 392 1.30 -23.10 -27.51
CA THR A 392 0.94 -24.16 -26.57
C THR A 392 2.18 -24.99 -26.25
N VAL A 393 2.54 -25.11 -24.98
CA VAL A 393 3.63 -25.99 -24.52
C VAL A 393 3.01 -27.16 -23.77
N ALA A 394 3.27 -28.38 -24.22
CA ALA A 394 2.68 -29.58 -23.66
C ALA A 394 3.69 -30.72 -23.47
N PRO A 395 3.53 -31.55 -22.43
CA PRO A 395 4.29 -32.79 -22.33
C PRO A 395 3.75 -33.80 -23.36
N LYS A 396 4.60 -34.73 -23.77
CA LYS A 396 4.17 -35.91 -24.54
C LYS A 396 3.31 -36.83 -23.66
N GLU A 397 3.71 -37.02 -22.41
CA GLU A 397 3.00 -37.79 -21.39
C GLU A 397 2.85 -36.96 -20.11
N ASP A 398 3.92 -36.81 -19.33
CA ASP A 398 3.93 -36.11 -18.03
C ASP A 398 5.22 -35.32 -17.75
N GLN A 399 6.04 -35.11 -18.79
CA GLN A 399 7.35 -34.46 -18.69
C GLN A 399 7.29 -33.11 -17.99
N THR A 400 8.41 -32.75 -17.38
CA THR A 400 8.64 -31.51 -16.63
C THR A 400 9.58 -30.56 -17.37
N TRP A 401 9.49 -29.28 -17.04
CA TRP A 401 10.43 -28.26 -17.49
C TRP A 401 10.97 -27.47 -16.30
N LEU A 402 12.29 -27.27 -16.29
CA LEU A 402 13.03 -26.42 -15.37
C LEU A 402 13.92 -25.49 -16.18
N GLY A 403 13.89 -24.19 -15.87
CA GLY A 403 14.77 -23.21 -16.51
C GLY A 403 14.76 -21.86 -15.79
N GLY A 404 15.39 -20.87 -16.40
CA GLY A 404 15.49 -19.50 -15.87
C GLY A 404 14.14 -18.83 -15.68
N GLY A 405 13.18 -19.10 -16.56
CA GLY A 405 11.80 -18.62 -16.47
C GLY A 405 11.14 -18.47 -17.83
N ILE A 406 9.95 -17.89 -17.83
CA ILE A 406 9.13 -17.64 -19.01
C ILE A 406 8.82 -16.15 -19.09
N SER A 407 9.10 -15.56 -20.25
CA SER A 407 8.69 -14.20 -20.60
C SER A 407 7.70 -14.25 -21.76
N ILE A 408 6.55 -13.58 -21.62
CA ILE A 408 5.51 -13.53 -22.65
C ILE A 408 5.28 -12.07 -23.03
N ALA A 409 5.45 -11.74 -24.31
CA ALA A 409 5.27 -10.38 -24.81
C ALA A 409 3.82 -9.90 -24.66
N GLU A 410 3.66 -8.58 -24.60
CA GLU A 410 2.35 -7.94 -24.54
C GLU A 410 1.44 -8.39 -25.69
N GLY A 411 0.16 -8.65 -25.39
CA GLY A 411 -0.83 -9.11 -26.36
C GLY A 411 -0.63 -10.56 -26.84
N LYS A 412 0.34 -11.30 -26.30
CA LYS A 412 0.56 -12.73 -26.60
C LYS A 412 0.12 -13.61 -25.44
N TYR A 413 -0.13 -14.89 -25.75
CA TYR A 413 -0.48 -15.88 -24.74
C TYR A 413 0.26 -17.21 -24.90
N VAL A 414 0.50 -17.89 -23.78
CA VAL A 414 1.03 -19.26 -23.78
C VAL A 414 0.11 -20.17 -22.98
N VAL A 415 -0.39 -21.22 -23.62
CA VAL A 415 -1.06 -22.33 -22.94
C VAL A 415 0.01 -23.28 -22.41
N TRP A 416 0.15 -23.36 -21.09
CA TRP A 416 1.20 -24.11 -20.42
C TRP A 416 0.63 -25.36 -19.76
N LYS A 417 0.99 -26.54 -20.28
CA LYS A 417 0.48 -27.83 -19.80
C LYS A 417 1.54 -28.68 -19.09
N VAL A 418 2.75 -28.16 -18.95
CA VAL A 418 3.93 -28.85 -18.40
C VAL A 418 4.06 -28.54 -16.90
N LYS A 419 4.52 -29.51 -16.10
CA LYS A 419 4.84 -29.30 -14.67
C LYS A 419 6.28 -28.80 -14.51
N ASN A 420 6.62 -28.29 -13.34
CA ASN A 420 8.02 -28.07 -12.97
C ASN A 420 8.39 -28.93 -11.74
N PRO A 421 9.67 -29.31 -11.58
CA PRO A 421 10.11 -30.18 -10.48
C PRO A 421 9.79 -29.61 -9.09
N GLU A 422 9.68 -30.50 -8.10
CA GLU A 422 9.57 -30.08 -6.69
C GLU A 422 10.79 -29.24 -6.28
N ASN A 423 10.55 -28.20 -5.47
CA ASN A 423 11.55 -27.19 -5.06
C ASN A 423 12.07 -26.26 -6.19
N ASP A 424 11.62 -26.43 -7.43
CA ASP A 424 11.84 -25.43 -8.47
C ASP A 424 10.82 -24.28 -8.36
N ARG A 425 11.27 -23.04 -8.59
CA ARG A 425 10.41 -21.86 -8.69
C ARG A 425 10.36 -21.37 -10.14
N LEU A 426 9.26 -21.61 -10.83
CA LEU A 426 9.00 -21.04 -12.15
C LEU A 426 8.89 -19.51 -12.05
N SER A 427 9.69 -18.78 -12.83
CA SER A 427 9.61 -17.31 -12.85
C SER A 427 8.85 -16.84 -14.10
N LYS A 428 7.73 -16.13 -13.91
CA LYS A 428 6.89 -15.60 -15.01
C LYS A 428 6.98 -14.07 -15.06
N ILE A 429 7.42 -13.54 -16.20
CA ILE A 429 7.48 -12.10 -16.50
C ILE A 429 6.88 -11.79 -17.89
N GLY A 430 6.96 -10.53 -18.31
CA GLY A 430 6.35 -10.02 -19.55
C GLY A 430 4.84 -9.81 -19.42
N ALA A 431 4.32 -8.77 -20.08
CA ALA A 431 2.93 -8.33 -19.94
C ALA A 431 1.89 -9.32 -20.52
N GLY A 432 2.31 -10.32 -21.29
CA GLY A 432 1.44 -11.33 -21.87
C GLY A 432 0.90 -12.36 -20.86
N MET A 433 -0.01 -13.19 -21.35
CA MET A 433 -0.78 -14.14 -20.54
C MET A 433 -0.16 -15.54 -20.50
N LEU A 434 -0.02 -16.13 -19.30
CA LEU A 434 0.25 -17.55 -19.11
C LEU A 434 -1.03 -18.27 -18.68
N TYR A 435 -1.53 -19.17 -19.51
CA TYR A 435 -2.72 -19.98 -19.23
C TYR A 435 -2.31 -21.40 -18.80
N VAL A 436 -2.32 -21.66 -17.49
CA VAL A 436 -1.87 -22.93 -16.91
C VAL A 436 -2.99 -23.96 -17.02
N ASN A 437 -2.74 -25.05 -17.77
CA ASN A 437 -3.74 -26.06 -18.12
C ASN A 437 -3.19 -27.49 -18.16
N GLY A 438 -2.23 -27.77 -17.28
CA GLY A 438 -1.68 -29.11 -17.08
C GLY A 438 -2.69 -30.09 -16.47
N LYS A 439 -2.21 -31.29 -16.13
CA LYS A 439 -2.98 -32.33 -15.44
C LYS A 439 -2.31 -32.71 -14.11
N GLY A 440 -3.10 -33.10 -13.12
CA GLY A 440 -2.59 -33.64 -11.87
C GLY A 440 -2.02 -32.59 -10.92
N LYS A 441 -1.32 -33.05 -9.89
CA LYS A 441 -0.55 -32.16 -8.99
C LYS A 441 0.77 -31.76 -9.61
N ASN A 442 1.00 -30.46 -9.70
CA ASN A 442 2.33 -29.88 -9.88
C ASN A 442 2.94 -29.60 -8.50
N LEU A 443 4.13 -30.14 -8.25
CA LEU A 443 4.85 -29.98 -6.98
C LEU A 443 5.83 -28.80 -7.00
N GLY A 444 6.07 -28.20 -8.16
CA GLY A 444 6.87 -26.99 -8.27
C GLY A 444 6.14 -25.75 -7.78
N ASP A 445 6.94 -24.72 -7.53
CA ASP A 445 6.49 -23.38 -7.11
C ASP A 445 6.46 -22.42 -8.31
N ILE A 446 5.82 -21.27 -8.16
CA ILE A 446 5.83 -20.17 -9.13
C ILE A 446 6.00 -18.81 -8.45
N SER A 447 6.74 -17.92 -9.10
CA SER A 447 6.75 -16.48 -8.82
C SER A 447 6.31 -15.73 -10.08
N ILE A 448 5.25 -14.94 -9.91
CA ILE A 448 4.62 -14.15 -10.97
C ILE A 448 5.03 -12.71 -10.75
N GLY A 449 5.85 -12.18 -11.65
CA GLY A 449 6.33 -10.80 -11.60
C GLY A 449 5.64 -9.87 -12.60
N ASP A 450 5.00 -10.38 -13.66
CA ASP A 450 4.36 -9.51 -14.66
C ASP A 450 3.30 -10.23 -15.49
N GLY A 451 2.41 -9.44 -16.09
CA GLY A 451 1.32 -9.89 -16.96
C GLY A 451 0.21 -10.65 -16.24
N THR A 452 -0.54 -11.41 -17.01
CA THR A 452 -1.68 -12.19 -16.51
C THR A 452 -1.32 -13.66 -16.40
N VAL A 453 -1.75 -14.32 -15.32
CA VAL A 453 -1.67 -15.77 -15.18
C VAL A 453 -3.05 -16.30 -14.82
N ILE A 454 -3.49 -17.35 -15.51
CA ILE A 454 -4.77 -18.02 -15.20
C ILE A 454 -4.45 -19.45 -14.78
N PHE A 455 -4.84 -19.82 -13.56
CA PHE A 455 -4.77 -21.20 -13.09
C PHE A 455 -6.05 -21.95 -13.45
N ASN A 456 -5.91 -22.88 -14.39
CA ASN A 456 -6.94 -23.81 -14.80
C ASN A 456 -6.34 -25.23 -14.98
N GLN A 457 -5.59 -25.68 -13.97
CA GLN A 457 -5.08 -27.04 -13.88
C GLN A 457 -6.24 -28.03 -13.88
N ARG A 458 -6.09 -29.14 -14.61
CA ARG A 458 -7.08 -30.20 -14.70
C ARG A 458 -6.71 -31.36 -13.77
N GLU A 459 -7.72 -32.12 -13.39
CA GLU A 459 -7.50 -33.38 -12.67
C GLU A 459 -6.73 -34.38 -13.53
N ASP A 460 -5.89 -35.19 -12.87
CA ASP A 460 -5.37 -36.41 -13.44
C ASP A 460 -6.38 -37.57 -13.31
N GLU A 461 -5.97 -38.74 -13.77
CA GLU A 461 -6.78 -39.96 -13.77
C GLU A 461 -7.15 -40.45 -12.34
N ASN A 462 -6.49 -39.92 -11.30
CA ASN A 462 -6.78 -40.21 -9.89
C ASN A 462 -7.59 -39.10 -9.20
N GLY A 463 -8.04 -38.08 -9.94
CA GLY A 463 -8.76 -36.93 -9.39
C GLY A 463 -7.88 -35.94 -8.62
N LEU A 464 -6.55 -36.03 -8.74
CA LEU A 464 -5.64 -35.09 -8.08
C LEU A 464 -5.47 -33.84 -8.96
N LYS A 465 -5.43 -32.66 -8.33
CA LYS A 465 -5.30 -31.36 -9.01
C LYS A 465 -4.57 -30.36 -8.12
N GLN A 466 -3.59 -29.66 -8.69
CA GLN A 466 -2.90 -28.51 -8.08
C GLN A 466 -2.06 -27.82 -9.16
N ALA A 467 -2.26 -26.51 -9.36
CA ALA A 467 -1.52 -25.74 -10.35
C ALA A 467 -0.05 -25.55 -9.96
N PHE A 468 0.22 -25.20 -8.70
CA PHE A 468 1.54 -25.06 -8.10
C PHE A 468 1.47 -25.30 -6.59
N ASN A 469 2.59 -25.72 -6.00
CA ASN A 469 2.70 -25.97 -4.56
C ASN A 469 2.75 -24.65 -3.76
N LYS A 470 3.57 -23.70 -4.19
CA LYS A 470 3.67 -22.35 -3.62
C LYS A 470 3.55 -21.29 -4.70
N VAL A 471 2.86 -20.19 -4.38
CA VAL A 471 2.53 -19.14 -5.35
C VAL A 471 2.93 -17.78 -4.81
N GLY A 472 3.88 -17.13 -5.49
CA GLY A 472 4.30 -15.77 -5.20
C GLY A 472 3.77 -14.78 -6.24
N ILE A 473 3.14 -13.70 -5.77
CA ILE A 473 2.73 -12.56 -6.60
C ILE A 473 3.61 -11.37 -6.20
N THR A 474 4.39 -10.82 -7.14
CA THR A 474 5.40 -9.79 -6.84
C THR A 474 5.39 -8.62 -7.84
N SER A 475 6.01 -7.50 -7.44
CA SER A 475 6.23 -6.24 -8.16
C SER A 475 5.01 -5.32 -8.39
N GLY A 476 3.80 -5.76 -8.06
CA GLY A 476 2.56 -4.99 -8.24
C GLY A 476 2.02 -4.95 -9.66
N ARG A 477 2.78 -5.45 -10.65
CA ARG A 477 2.38 -5.54 -12.06
C ARG A 477 1.37 -6.66 -12.37
N PRO A 478 1.46 -7.87 -11.78
CA PRO A 478 0.73 -9.02 -12.30
C PRO A 478 -0.69 -9.14 -11.78
N ILE A 479 -1.49 -9.93 -12.51
CA ILE A 479 -2.81 -10.43 -12.12
C ILE A 479 -2.79 -11.96 -12.19
N LEU A 480 -3.11 -12.62 -11.08
CA LEU A 480 -3.38 -14.06 -11.03
C LEU A 480 -4.88 -14.29 -10.90
N THR A 481 -5.48 -15.02 -11.85
CA THR A 481 -6.89 -15.42 -11.81
C THR A 481 -7.03 -16.91 -11.49
N LEU A 482 -7.91 -17.25 -10.56
CA LEU A 482 -8.29 -18.64 -10.25
C LEU A 482 -9.53 -19.04 -11.06
N ASN A 483 -9.45 -20.12 -11.83
CA ASN A 483 -10.61 -20.63 -12.57
C ASN A 483 -11.48 -21.57 -11.74
N SER A 484 -10.95 -22.11 -10.64
CA SER A 484 -11.68 -22.87 -9.61
C SER A 484 -11.01 -22.68 -8.24
N GLU A 485 -11.74 -22.94 -7.14
CA GLU A 485 -11.25 -22.79 -5.76
C GLU A 485 -10.10 -23.74 -5.37
N ASP A 486 -9.99 -24.88 -6.05
CA ASP A 486 -9.08 -25.99 -5.74
C ASP A 486 -7.80 -26.01 -6.58
N GLN A 487 -7.44 -24.86 -7.16
CA GLN A 487 -6.22 -24.70 -7.96
C GLN A 487 -4.95 -24.68 -7.09
N ILE A 488 -5.04 -24.20 -5.85
CA ILE A 488 -3.90 -23.96 -4.95
C ILE A 488 -4.26 -24.31 -3.51
N ASN A 489 -3.25 -24.55 -2.67
CA ASN A 489 -3.42 -24.39 -1.23
C ASN A 489 -3.36 -22.88 -0.89
N PRO A 490 -4.43 -22.27 -0.37
CA PRO A 490 -4.46 -20.83 -0.10
C PRO A 490 -3.42 -20.38 0.93
N ASP A 491 -3.06 -21.24 1.90
CA ASP A 491 -2.04 -20.94 2.90
C ASP A 491 -0.62 -20.95 2.33
N ASN A 492 -0.41 -21.41 1.09
CA ASN A 492 0.87 -21.37 0.39
C ASN A 492 0.99 -20.19 -0.60
N LEU A 493 -0.05 -19.36 -0.70
CA LEU A 493 -0.01 -18.11 -1.45
C LEU A 493 0.72 -17.03 -0.63
N TYR A 494 1.50 -16.20 -1.30
CA TYR A 494 2.06 -14.98 -0.71
C TYR A 494 2.14 -13.84 -1.72
N PHE A 495 1.97 -12.62 -1.22
CA PHE A 495 2.28 -11.39 -1.95
C PHE A 495 3.66 -10.92 -1.51
N GLY A 496 4.66 -11.07 -2.37
CA GLY A 496 6.03 -10.59 -2.09
C GLY A 496 6.12 -9.07 -2.24
N PHE A 497 7.34 -8.55 -2.43
CA PHE A 497 7.58 -7.12 -2.59
C PHE A 497 6.66 -6.51 -3.65
N ARG A 498 5.93 -5.45 -3.28
CA ARG A 498 4.87 -4.75 -4.04
C ARG A 498 3.68 -5.59 -4.49
N GLY A 499 3.60 -6.85 -4.09
CA GLY A 499 2.45 -7.73 -4.33
C GLY A 499 1.98 -7.77 -5.79
N GLY A 500 0.68 -7.54 -5.99
CA GLY A 500 -0.06 -7.68 -7.23
C GLY A 500 -1.50 -8.10 -6.93
N ARG A 501 -2.25 -8.54 -7.94
CA ARG A 501 -3.67 -8.91 -7.78
C ARG A 501 -3.85 -10.43 -7.78
N LEU A 502 -4.59 -10.93 -6.80
CA LEU A 502 -5.29 -12.21 -6.86
C LEU A 502 -6.76 -11.94 -7.19
N ASP A 503 -7.18 -12.33 -8.39
CA ASP A 503 -8.56 -12.34 -8.83
C ASP A 503 -9.22 -13.69 -8.52
N LEU A 504 -10.19 -13.65 -7.60
CA LEU A 504 -10.95 -14.84 -7.18
C LEU A 504 -11.94 -15.28 -8.26
N ASN A 505 -12.33 -14.41 -9.19
CA ASN A 505 -13.19 -14.72 -10.33
C ASN A 505 -14.45 -15.53 -9.96
N GLY A 506 -15.15 -15.09 -8.90
CA GLY A 506 -16.36 -15.73 -8.39
C GLY A 506 -16.17 -17.00 -7.55
N ASN A 507 -14.92 -17.37 -7.21
CA ASN A 507 -14.63 -18.50 -6.33
C ASN A 507 -14.58 -18.09 -4.87
N SER A 508 -14.79 -19.06 -3.98
CA SER A 508 -14.63 -18.90 -2.53
C SER A 508 -13.27 -19.43 -2.08
N LEU A 509 -12.61 -18.70 -1.18
CA LEU A 509 -11.29 -19.07 -0.67
C LEU A 509 -11.28 -18.99 0.85
N THR A 510 -10.76 -20.03 1.50
CA THR A 510 -10.54 -20.03 2.96
C THR A 510 -9.06 -20.16 3.26
N MET A 511 -8.53 -19.27 4.09
CA MET A 511 -7.12 -19.28 4.50
C MET A 511 -6.97 -18.79 5.95
N GLN A 512 -5.85 -19.11 6.58
CA GLN A 512 -5.57 -18.65 7.93
C GLN A 512 -5.41 -17.13 7.98
N TYR A 513 -4.56 -16.60 7.10
CA TYR A 513 -4.33 -15.17 6.91
C TYR A 513 -3.65 -14.92 5.56
N ILE A 514 -3.67 -13.67 5.11
CA ILE A 514 -3.05 -13.27 3.84
C ILE A 514 -1.57 -12.94 4.08
N ARG A 515 -0.67 -13.82 3.61
CA ARG A 515 0.78 -13.55 3.64
C ARG A 515 1.12 -12.45 2.65
N HIS A 516 1.71 -11.37 3.14
CA HIS A 516 2.05 -10.22 2.31
C HIS A 516 3.28 -9.47 2.85
N SER A 517 4.04 -8.87 1.93
CA SER A 517 5.21 -8.05 2.25
C SER A 517 4.85 -6.60 2.57
N ASP A 518 3.89 -6.04 1.83
CA ASP A 518 3.49 -4.64 1.88
C ASP A 518 2.07 -4.43 1.30
N SER A 519 1.67 -3.16 1.15
CA SER A 519 0.33 -2.76 0.67
C SER A 519 0.03 -3.01 -0.80
N GLY A 520 1.02 -3.47 -1.58
CA GLY A 520 0.80 -3.82 -2.98
C GLY A 520 0.01 -5.13 -3.16
N ALA A 521 -0.23 -5.88 -2.10
CA ALA A 521 -1.10 -7.05 -2.11
C ALA A 521 -2.57 -6.65 -2.35
N GLN A 522 -3.24 -7.30 -3.30
CA GLN A 522 -4.65 -7.02 -3.59
C GLN A 522 -5.42 -8.32 -3.82
N ILE A 523 -6.58 -8.45 -3.18
CA ILE A 523 -7.54 -9.53 -3.45
C ILE A 523 -8.78 -8.91 -4.04
N VAL A 524 -9.16 -9.36 -5.23
CA VAL A 524 -10.22 -8.77 -6.04
C VAL A 524 -11.15 -9.87 -6.56
N ASN A 525 -12.32 -9.45 -7.04
CA ASN A 525 -13.16 -10.29 -7.88
C ASN A 525 -13.50 -9.49 -9.14
N HIS A 526 -12.91 -9.85 -10.27
CA HIS A 526 -13.22 -9.20 -11.54
C HIS A 526 -14.48 -9.77 -12.19
N ASN A 527 -15.03 -10.88 -11.69
CA ASN A 527 -16.29 -11.45 -12.18
C ASN A 527 -17.49 -10.62 -11.72
N THR A 528 -18.24 -10.04 -12.66
CA THR A 528 -19.42 -9.22 -12.35
C THR A 528 -20.71 -10.02 -12.20
N ASN A 529 -20.70 -11.31 -12.58
CA ASN A 529 -21.89 -12.16 -12.60
C ASN A 529 -21.98 -13.07 -11.38
N ILE A 530 -20.83 -13.44 -10.80
CA ILE A 530 -20.73 -14.38 -9.68
C ILE A 530 -19.93 -13.69 -8.56
N GLY A 531 -20.55 -13.60 -7.38
CA GLY A 531 -19.87 -13.10 -6.18
C GLY A 531 -18.81 -14.07 -5.67
N ALA A 532 -17.75 -13.54 -5.06
CA ALA A 532 -16.69 -14.31 -4.43
C ALA A 532 -16.72 -14.11 -2.91
N THR A 533 -16.16 -15.06 -2.17
CA THR A 533 -16.04 -14.97 -0.70
C THR A 533 -14.63 -15.30 -0.25
N LEU A 534 -14.05 -14.47 0.60
CA LEU A 534 -12.79 -14.73 1.29
C LEU A 534 -13.04 -14.95 2.77
N THR A 535 -12.72 -16.14 3.28
CA THR A 535 -12.84 -16.46 4.71
C THR A 535 -11.45 -16.52 5.36
N LEU A 536 -11.26 -15.74 6.43
CA LEU A 536 -10.04 -15.68 7.22
C LEU A 536 -10.25 -16.32 8.59
N THR A 537 -9.53 -17.40 8.86
CA THR A 537 -9.73 -18.22 10.08
C THR A 537 -8.73 -17.93 11.20
N GLY A 538 -7.78 -17.02 10.99
CA GLY A 538 -6.66 -16.82 11.91
C GLY A 538 -5.76 -18.06 11.99
N THR A 539 -4.82 -18.04 12.94
CA THR A 539 -3.90 -19.15 13.18
C THR A 539 -4.65 -20.36 13.74
N GLU A 540 -4.24 -21.56 13.33
CA GLU A 540 -4.67 -22.78 14.01
C GLU A 540 -4.26 -22.78 15.50
N PRO A 541 -5.13 -23.23 16.42
CA PRO A 541 -4.77 -23.39 17.82
C PRO A 541 -3.56 -24.34 17.97
N PHE A 542 -2.55 -23.89 18.71
CA PHE A 542 -1.42 -24.72 19.10
C PHE A 542 -1.88 -25.84 20.03
N THR A 543 -1.44 -27.07 19.76
CA THR A 543 -1.84 -28.27 20.50
C THR A 543 -0.66 -28.93 21.20
N ALA A 544 -0.95 -29.76 22.20
CA ALA A 544 0.08 -30.35 23.06
C ALA A 544 1.05 -31.30 22.33
N ASP A 545 0.62 -31.92 21.23
CA ASP A 545 1.45 -32.77 20.35
C ASP A 545 2.48 -31.96 19.54
N GLN A 546 2.28 -30.65 19.41
CA GLN A 546 3.21 -29.74 18.72
C GLN A 546 4.32 -29.20 19.63
N ILE A 547 4.27 -29.47 20.94
CA ILE A 547 5.28 -29.01 21.91
C ILE A 547 6.65 -29.58 21.53
N GLN A 548 7.60 -28.68 21.27
CA GLN A 548 8.98 -29.06 21.06
C GLN A 548 9.67 -29.29 22.41
N TRP A 549 10.01 -30.55 22.68
CA TRP A 549 10.76 -30.93 23.88
C TRP A 549 12.25 -30.68 23.69
N GLY A 550 12.85 -30.02 24.68
CA GLY A 550 14.28 -29.74 24.72
C GLY A 550 15.05 -30.55 25.74
N GLN A 551 16.31 -30.79 25.42
CA GLN A 551 17.29 -31.37 26.33
C GLN A 551 18.19 -30.29 26.95
N HIS A 552 18.81 -30.60 28.08
CA HIS A 552 19.79 -29.70 28.70
C HIS A 552 20.90 -29.35 27.71
N GLY A 553 21.21 -28.05 27.57
CA GLY A 553 22.16 -27.56 26.56
C GLY A 553 21.55 -27.16 25.21
N GLU A 554 20.30 -27.55 24.91
CA GLU A 554 19.63 -27.14 23.67
C GLU A 554 18.93 -25.78 23.82
N LYS A 555 18.96 -24.95 22.77
CA LYS A 555 18.24 -23.67 22.71
C LYS A 555 16.99 -23.78 21.83
N GLY A 556 15.98 -22.95 22.10
CA GLY A 556 14.85 -22.72 21.19
C GLY A 556 13.78 -23.81 21.21
N LYS A 557 13.67 -24.56 22.31
CA LYS A 557 12.61 -25.55 22.52
C LYS A 557 11.55 -24.97 23.45
N ASP A 558 10.34 -25.51 23.38
CA ASP A 558 9.20 -24.97 24.12
C ASP A 558 9.21 -25.39 25.59
N LEU A 559 9.62 -26.63 25.89
CA LEU A 559 9.56 -27.20 27.24
C LEU A 559 10.72 -28.16 27.49
N TYR A 560 11.27 -28.11 28.70
CA TYR A 560 12.41 -28.92 29.13
C TYR A 560 12.04 -29.76 30.35
N GLU A 561 12.45 -31.03 30.34
CA GLU A 561 12.22 -31.98 31.43
C GLU A 561 13.51 -32.16 32.26
N TYR A 562 13.41 -31.98 33.58
CA TYR A 562 14.52 -32.19 34.51
C TYR A 562 14.17 -33.21 35.60
N LYS A 563 14.87 -34.33 35.63
CA LYS A 563 14.79 -35.31 36.75
C LYS A 563 15.69 -34.87 37.90
N ASN A 564 15.07 -34.27 38.92
CA ASN A 564 15.74 -33.64 40.03
C ASN A 564 16.20 -34.65 41.09
N GLN A 565 17.48 -35.04 41.01
CA GLN A 565 18.10 -35.97 41.96
C GLN A 565 18.22 -35.40 43.38
N TRP A 566 18.16 -34.08 43.53
CA TRP A 566 18.23 -33.39 44.83
C TRP A 566 16.87 -33.28 45.53
N ALA A 567 15.79 -33.66 44.86
CA ALA A 567 14.43 -33.67 45.37
C ALA A 567 13.77 -35.06 45.21
N ALA A 568 14.48 -36.10 45.65
CA ALA A 568 14.01 -37.50 45.63
C ALA A 568 13.56 -38.00 44.24
N GLY A 569 14.16 -37.49 43.16
CA GLY A 569 13.84 -37.90 41.79
C GLY A 569 12.57 -37.27 41.21
N ARG A 570 11.99 -36.25 41.87
CA ARG A 570 10.86 -35.47 41.31
C ARG A 570 11.24 -34.94 39.92
N THR A 571 10.29 -35.00 38.98
CA THR A 571 10.47 -34.41 37.65
C THR A 571 9.92 -32.99 37.66
N ASP A 572 10.74 -32.03 37.22
CA ASP A 572 10.44 -30.61 37.18
C ASP A 572 10.50 -30.14 35.71
N TYR A 573 9.55 -29.29 35.30
CA TYR A 573 9.44 -28.79 33.92
C TYR A 573 9.76 -27.29 33.85
N PHE A 574 10.58 -26.92 32.86
CA PHE A 574 11.11 -25.56 32.73
C PHE A 574 10.98 -25.02 31.31
N VAL A 575 10.93 -23.70 31.21
CA VAL A 575 11.14 -22.95 29.98
C VAL A 575 12.49 -22.24 30.06
N LEU A 576 13.26 -22.28 28.97
CA LEU A 576 14.48 -21.49 28.85
C LEU A 576 14.11 -20.01 28.63
N VAL A 577 14.52 -19.13 29.54
CA VAL A 577 14.28 -17.67 29.45
C VAL A 577 15.57 -16.86 29.28
N GLY A 578 16.74 -17.47 29.49
CA GLY A 578 18.04 -16.86 29.23
C GLY A 578 18.74 -17.46 28.01
N ASP A 579 19.93 -16.94 27.70
CA ASP A 579 20.70 -17.35 26.51
C ASP A 579 21.68 -18.51 26.75
N GLU A 580 21.79 -19.01 27.98
CA GLU A 580 22.77 -20.03 28.38
C GLU A 580 22.06 -21.36 28.73
N PRO A 581 21.70 -22.21 27.75
CA PRO A 581 20.97 -23.46 27.97
C PRO A 581 21.76 -24.54 28.71
N TRP A 582 23.08 -24.38 28.88
CA TRP A 582 23.92 -25.31 29.64
C TRP A 582 23.95 -25.01 31.15
N ARG A 583 23.33 -23.92 31.61
CA ARG A 583 23.27 -23.60 33.05
C ARG A 583 22.41 -24.61 33.80
N TYR A 584 22.75 -24.86 35.07
CA TYR A 584 22.03 -25.82 35.89
C TYR A 584 20.60 -25.38 36.16
N TYR A 585 19.67 -26.34 36.18
CA TYR A 585 18.30 -26.13 36.62
C TYR A 585 18.26 -25.83 38.13
N PRO A 586 17.39 -24.91 38.58
CA PRO A 586 17.04 -24.78 39.99
C PRO A 586 16.48 -26.08 40.56
N THR A 587 16.80 -26.40 41.82
CA THR A 587 16.42 -27.68 42.44
C THR A 587 15.23 -27.57 43.41
N ASN A 588 14.75 -26.36 43.68
CA ASN A 588 13.77 -26.02 44.71
C ASN A 588 12.43 -25.53 44.14
N GLN A 589 12.04 -25.98 42.93
CA GLN A 589 10.80 -25.54 42.24
C GLN A 589 10.74 -24.02 42.04
N ASP A 590 11.88 -23.41 41.77
CA ASP A 590 12.03 -21.97 41.61
C ASP A 590 12.60 -21.62 40.23
N SER A 591 12.46 -20.37 39.83
CA SER A 591 13.04 -19.85 38.60
C SER A 591 14.44 -19.27 38.84
N SER A 592 15.21 -19.16 37.77
CA SER A 592 16.50 -18.47 37.73
C SER A 592 16.54 -17.51 36.55
N LYS A 593 17.66 -16.81 36.38
CA LYS A 593 17.92 -15.98 35.19
C LYS A 593 17.77 -16.74 33.86
N ASN A 594 18.05 -18.05 33.85
CA ASN A 594 18.08 -18.85 32.61
C ASN A 594 16.90 -19.81 32.48
N TRP A 595 16.36 -20.30 33.59
CA TRP A 595 15.30 -21.30 33.61
C TRP A 595 14.10 -20.81 34.40
N LYS A 596 12.94 -20.76 33.77
CA LYS A 596 11.66 -20.48 34.44
C LYS A 596 10.99 -21.81 34.81
N PHE A 597 10.80 -22.06 36.10
CA PHE A 597 10.05 -23.22 36.58
C PHE A 597 8.56 -23.04 36.22
N ILE A 598 7.96 -24.09 35.66
CA ILE A 598 6.53 -24.09 35.29
C ILE A 598 5.72 -24.94 36.26
N SER A 599 6.06 -26.22 36.38
CA SER A 599 5.36 -27.17 37.24
C SER A 599 6.21 -28.42 37.44
N SER A 600 5.90 -29.22 38.45
CA SER A 600 6.38 -30.61 38.57
C SER A 600 5.37 -31.62 38.03
N ASP A 601 4.20 -31.17 37.58
CA ASP A 601 3.20 -31.96 36.87
C ASP A 601 3.30 -31.74 35.36
N LYS A 602 3.39 -32.85 34.62
CA LYS A 602 3.62 -32.82 33.16
C LYS A 602 2.45 -32.20 32.41
N ALA A 603 1.24 -32.58 32.76
CA ALA A 603 0.03 -32.11 32.07
C ALA A 603 -0.16 -30.60 32.28
N THR A 604 0.05 -30.12 33.51
CA THR A 604 0.01 -28.70 33.85
C THR A 604 1.09 -27.92 33.09
N ALA A 605 2.32 -28.44 33.00
CA ALA A 605 3.39 -27.78 32.26
C ALA A 605 3.10 -27.71 30.75
N MET A 606 2.59 -28.79 30.16
CA MET A 606 2.17 -28.82 28.76
C MET A 606 1.02 -27.84 28.48
N GLN A 607 0.00 -27.81 29.35
CA GLN A 607 -1.12 -26.88 29.22
C GLN A 607 -0.66 -25.42 29.33
N PHE A 608 0.27 -25.12 30.24
CA PHE A 608 0.87 -23.79 30.33
C PHE A 608 1.51 -23.35 29.02
N ILE A 609 2.24 -24.24 28.33
CA ILE A 609 2.85 -23.93 27.03
C ILE A 609 1.78 -23.71 25.95
N VAL A 610 0.78 -24.60 25.90
CA VAL A 610 -0.35 -24.48 24.95
C VAL A 610 -1.05 -23.13 25.13
N ASP A 611 -1.41 -22.79 26.37
CA ASP A 611 -2.08 -21.53 26.70
C ASP A 611 -1.18 -20.33 26.38
N SER A 612 0.11 -20.39 26.74
CA SER A 612 1.09 -19.34 26.47
C SER A 612 1.28 -19.07 24.97
N LYS A 613 1.32 -20.13 24.14
CA LYS A 613 1.44 -20.00 22.67
C LYS A 613 0.15 -19.42 22.07
N ASN A 614 -1.01 -19.95 22.45
CA ASN A 614 -2.31 -19.50 21.95
C ASN A 614 -2.68 -18.08 22.42
N THR A 615 -2.06 -17.57 23.48
CA THR A 615 -2.23 -16.19 23.96
C THR A 615 -1.13 -15.24 23.51
N SER A 616 -0.09 -15.75 22.84
CA SER A 616 1.01 -14.92 22.34
C SER A 616 0.57 -13.97 21.22
N THR A 617 1.27 -12.84 21.09
CA THR A 617 0.98 -11.84 20.06
C THR A 617 1.13 -12.40 18.65
N GLU A 618 2.14 -13.24 18.42
CA GLU A 618 2.41 -13.87 17.12
C GLU A 618 1.23 -14.74 16.61
N PHE A 619 0.58 -15.47 17.52
CA PHE A 619 -0.57 -16.33 17.19
C PHE A 619 -1.86 -15.53 17.06
N ARG A 620 -2.09 -14.57 17.98
CA ARG A 620 -3.35 -13.82 18.06
C ARG A 620 -3.46 -12.70 17.03
N TYR A 621 -2.35 -12.06 16.66
CA TYR A 621 -2.39 -10.89 15.78
C TYR A 621 -1.98 -11.26 14.37
N LYS A 622 -2.89 -11.06 13.42
CA LYS A 622 -2.60 -11.09 11.99
C LYS A 622 -2.94 -9.74 11.40
N THR A 623 -2.16 -9.33 10.41
CA THR A 623 -2.34 -8.04 9.73
C THR A 623 -2.52 -8.28 8.24
N PHE A 624 -3.27 -7.39 7.58
CA PHE A 624 -3.26 -7.21 6.14
C PHE A 624 -3.16 -5.72 5.79
N GLU A 625 -2.08 -5.34 5.11
CA GLU A 625 -1.80 -3.95 4.69
C GLU A 625 -2.28 -3.66 3.26
N GLY A 626 -2.78 -4.67 2.56
CA GLY A 626 -3.17 -4.61 1.15
C GLY A 626 -4.59 -4.08 0.90
N THR A 627 -5.10 -4.33 -0.29
CA THR A 627 -6.45 -3.91 -0.70
C THR A 627 -7.39 -5.11 -0.81
N LEU A 628 -8.60 -4.96 -0.25
CA LEU A 628 -9.72 -5.87 -0.45
C LEU A 628 -10.73 -5.20 -1.40
N GLY A 629 -10.89 -5.72 -2.61
CA GLY A 629 -11.66 -5.10 -3.71
C GLY A 629 -10.78 -4.36 -4.73
N GLU A 630 -11.34 -4.03 -5.90
CA GLU A 630 -10.60 -3.35 -6.99
C GLU A 630 -10.71 -1.83 -6.87
N THR A 631 -9.60 -1.12 -7.09
CA THR A 631 -9.54 0.35 -7.06
C THR A 631 -9.11 0.97 -8.39
N ASP A 632 -8.54 0.18 -9.31
CA ASP A 632 -8.16 0.58 -10.66
C ASP A 632 -9.04 -0.13 -11.71
N PHE A 633 -10.06 0.58 -12.19
CA PHE A 633 -10.99 0.05 -13.18
C PHE A 633 -10.37 -0.19 -14.58
N ASN A 634 -9.11 0.21 -14.80
CA ASN A 634 -8.38 -0.17 -16.01
C ASN A 634 -7.81 -1.59 -15.92
N LYS A 635 -7.69 -2.15 -14.71
CA LYS A 635 -7.16 -3.51 -14.46
C LYS A 635 -8.26 -4.56 -14.36
N GLY A 636 -9.46 -4.18 -13.95
CA GLY A 636 -10.65 -5.03 -13.95
C GLY A 636 -11.85 -4.40 -13.26
N SER A 637 -12.97 -5.11 -13.22
CA SER A 637 -14.20 -4.68 -12.55
C SER A 637 -14.16 -4.93 -11.05
N ASN A 638 -14.88 -4.11 -10.26
CA ASN A 638 -15.10 -4.38 -8.84
C ASN A 638 -16.36 -5.25 -8.64
N GLY A 639 -16.25 -6.52 -9.00
CA GLY A 639 -17.29 -7.53 -8.79
C GLY A 639 -17.59 -7.79 -7.31
N ALA A 640 -18.68 -8.51 -7.04
CA ALA A 640 -19.12 -8.73 -5.67
C ALA A 640 -18.09 -9.56 -4.89
N LEU A 641 -17.67 -9.07 -3.71
CA LEU A 641 -16.69 -9.74 -2.86
C LEU A 641 -17.07 -9.56 -1.40
N ASP A 642 -17.35 -10.67 -0.73
CA ASP A 642 -17.55 -10.73 0.71
C ASP A 642 -16.28 -11.21 1.41
N VAL A 643 -16.00 -10.65 2.58
CA VAL A 643 -14.87 -11.03 3.42
C VAL A 643 -15.39 -11.40 4.81
N ILE A 644 -15.08 -12.61 5.27
CA ILE A 644 -15.55 -13.16 6.54
C ILE A 644 -14.34 -13.40 7.44
N TYR A 645 -14.36 -12.82 8.65
CA TYR A 645 -13.40 -13.12 9.70
C TYR A 645 -14.05 -13.99 10.78
N ARG A 646 -13.55 -15.23 10.90
CA ARG A 646 -14.03 -16.23 11.86
C ARG A 646 -12.82 -16.93 12.49
N PRO A 647 -12.12 -16.28 13.43
CA PRO A 647 -10.91 -16.82 14.01
C PRO A 647 -11.19 -18.10 14.80
N LYS A 648 -10.29 -19.09 14.72
CA LYS A 648 -10.36 -20.32 15.53
C LYS A 648 -10.01 -20.11 17.01
N ILE A 649 -9.28 -19.03 17.31
CA ILE A 649 -8.98 -18.59 18.66
C ILE A 649 -9.81 -17.33 18.92
N ALA A 650 -10.83 -17.44 19.78
CA ALA A 650 -11.89 -16.43 19.95
C ALA A 650 -11.40 -15.01 20.27
N ASN A 651 -10.21 -14.87 20.84
CA ASN A 651 -9.61 -13.57 21.19
C ASN A 651 -8.59 -13.07 20.16
N SER A 652 -8.55 -13.63 18.96
CA SER A 652 -7.62 -13.17 17.91
C SER A 652 -7.98 -11.76 17.43
N THR A 653 -6.98 -11.07 16.87
CA THR A 653 -7.11 -9.75 16.29
C THR A 653 -6.64 -9.78 14.84
N LEU A 654 -7.50 -9.36 13.93
CA LEU A 654 -7.15 -9.04 12.55
C LEU A 654 -7.02 -7.52 12.41
N LEU A 655 -5.84 -7.06 12.05
CA LEU A 655 -5.54 -5.67 11.77
C LEU A 655 -5.58 -5.44 10.25
N LEU A 656 -6.41 -4.49 9.80
CA LEU A 656 -6.55 -4.07 8.42
C LEU A 656 -6.00 -2.64 8.29
N ASN A 657 -4.75 -2.53 7.85
CA ASN A 657 -4.04 -1.25 7.69
C ASN A 657 -3.95 -0.75 6.24
N GLY A 658 -4.69 -1.40 5.34
CA GLY A 658 -4.73 -1.07 3.92
C GLY A 658 -6.05 -0.41 3.49
N THR A 659 -6.57 -0.80 2.34
CA THR A 659 -7.82 -0.24 1.78
C THR A 659 -8.90 -1.31 1.66
N ILE A 660 -10.15 -0.93 1.94
CA ILE A 660 -11.33 -1.79 1.75
C ILE A 660 -12.22 -1.08 0.74
N ASN A 661 -12.47 -1.70 -0.40
CA ASN A 661 -13.38 -1.21 -1.45
C ASN A 661 -14.28 -2.34 -1.93
N LEU A 662 -15.07 -2.90 -1.01
CA LEU A 662 -15.88 -4.07 -1.26
C LEU A 662 -17.22 -3.68 -1.91
N ASN A 663 -17.52 -4.31 -3.04
CA ASN A 663 -18.89 -4.42 -3.53
C ASN A 663 -19.59 -5.61 -2.84
N GLY A 664 -19.62 -5.60 -1.52
CA GLY A 664 -19.98 -6.73 -0.67
C GLY A 664 -19.73 -6.41 0.79
N ASN A 665 -19.77 -7.42 1.64
CA ASN A 665 -19.76 -7.28 3.08
C ASN A 665 -18.39 -7.59 3.69
N LEU A 666 -18.09 -6.94 4.81
CA LEU A 666 -17.10 -7.42 5.77
C LEU A 666 -17.85 -7.97 6.99
N GLU A 667 -17.73 -9.26 7.24
CA GLU A 667 -18.41 -9.96 8.33
C GLU A 667 -17.40 -10.37 9.41
N VAL A 668 -17.71 -10.02 10.65
CA VAL A 668 -16.88 -10.26 11.83
C VAL A 668 -17.68 -11.09 12.81
N GLU A 669 -17.51 -12.41 12.73
CA GLU A 669 -18.31 -13.35 13.51
C GLU A 669 -17.73 -13.59 14.91
N GLU A 670 -16.41 -13.52 15.06
CA GLU A 670 -15.72 -13.68 16.35
C GLU A 670 -14.40 -12.90 16.38
N GLY A 671 -13.81 -12.71 17.56
CA GLY A 671 -12.56 -11.98 17.74
C GLY A 671 -12.67 -10.48 17.52
N ASN A 672 -11.54 -9.88 17.15
CA ASN A 672 -11.40 -8.43 17.04
C ASN A 672 -10.92 -8.07 15.64
N VAL A 673 -11.54 -7.07 15.02
CA VAL A 673 -11.04 -6.45 13.79
C VAL A 673 -10.74 -4.99 14.06
N ILE A 674 -9.52 -4.56 13.72
CA ILE A 674 -9.09 -3.16 13.82
C ILE A 674 -8.82 -2.67 12.40
N ILE A 675 -9.54 -1.64 11.96
CA ILE A 675 -9.29 -0.93 10.71
C ILE A 675 -8.61 0.39 11.07
N SER A 676 -7.42 0.65 10.54
CA SER A 676 -6.62 1.83 10.90
C SER A 676 -5.80 2.32 9.71
N GLY A 677 -5.43 3.59 9.69
CA GLY A 677 -4.29 4.04 8.89
C GLY A 677 -2.99 3.40 9.38
N ARG A 678 -1.85 3.71 8.75
CA ARG A 678 -0.54 3.13 9.12
C ARG A 678 0.57 4.18 9.16
N PRO A 679 1.66 3.96 9.91
CA PRO A 679 2.81 4.85 9.86
C PRO A 679 3.35 5.01 8.44
N VAL A 680 3.84 6.21 8.10
CA VAL A 680 4.63 6.41 6.89
C VAL A 680 5.89 5.53 7.01
N PRO A 681 6.19 4.67 6.02
CA PRO A 681 7.40 3.86 6.08
C PRO A 681 8.64 4.75 6.01
N HIS A 682 9.51 4.65 7.01
CA HIS A 682 10.85 5.23 7.00
C HIS A 682 11.89 4.11 6.98
N ALA A 683 13.04 4.39 6.39
CA ALA A 683 14.21 3.54 6.54
C ALA A 683 14.58 3.45 8.03
N ARG A 684 15.19 2.34 8.46
CA ARG A 684 15.68 2.22 9.85
C ARG A 684 16.67 3.33 10.17
N ASP A 685 16.81 3.74 11.43
CA ASP A 685 17.78 4.77 11.81
C ASP A 685 19.24 4.27 11.67
N ILE A 686 20.21 5.13 12.03
CA ILE A 686 21.64 4.78 12.04
C ILE A 686 22.02 3.69 13.04
N ASN A 687 21.19 3.45 14.07
CA ASN A 687 21.35 2.38 15.05
C ASN A 687 20.60 1.11 14.62
N ASN A 688 20.11 1.08 13.37
CA ASN A 688 19.32 0.01 12.82
C ASN A 688 18.01 -0.22 13.61
N LYS A 689 17.33 0.83 14.08
CA LYS A 689 16.02 0.75 14.72
C LYS A 689 14.93 1.22 13.78
N GLU A 690 13.76 0.62 13.85
CA GLU A 690 12.61 1.06 13.08
C GLU A 690 12.19 2.47 13.52
N VAL A 691 11.93 3.35 12.56
CA VAL A 691 11.53 4.74 12.79
C VAL A 691 10.04 4.85 12.56
N ILE A 692 9.30 5.13 13.64
CA ILE A 692 7.86 5.36 13.64
C ILE A 692 7.63 6.77 14.18
N LEU A 693 7.04 7.64 13.37
CA LEU A 693 6.72 9.02 13.75
C LEU A 693 5.22 9.14 14.01
N ASP A 694 4.84 9.50 15.23
CA ASP A 694 3.43 9.54 15.65
C ASP A 694 2.58 10.55 14.90
N ASN A 695 3.21 11.57 14.31
CA ASN A 695 2.60 12.61 13.49
C ASN A 695 2.63 12.32 11.98
N GLU A 696 3.32 11.25 11.53
CA GLU A 696 3.41 10.88 10.11
C GLU A 696 2.74 9.53 9.84
N TRP A 697 1.44 9.59 9.56
CA TRP A 697 0.62 8.42 9.27
C TRP A 697 -0.11 8.59 7.94
N ILE A 698 -0.19 7.50 7.19
CA ILE A 698 -0.95 7.39 5.95
C ILE A 698 -2.42 7.21 6.31
N ASN A 699 -3.23 8.15 5.81
CA ASN A 699 -4.68 8.09 5.96
C ASN A 699 -5.31 7.06 4.99
N THR A 700 -6.32 6.35 5.47
CA THR A 700 -7.09 5.38 4.66
C THR A 700 -8.55 5.79 4.52
N SER A 701 -9.22 5.23 3.53
CA SER A 701 -10.66 5.36 3.32
C SER A 701 -11.24 4.02 2.91
N HIS A 702 -12.46 3.72 3.40
CA HIS A 702 -13.04 2.38 3.28
C HIS A 702 -14.47 2.45 2.78
N THR A 703 -14.82 1.55 1.86
CA THR A 703 -16.17 1.37 1.35
C THR A 703 -16.53 -0.11 1.39
N ALA A 704 -17.73 -0.42 1.87
CA ALA A 704 -18.35 -1.74 1.83
C ALA A 704 -19.87 -1.59 1.73
N SER A 705 -20.56 -2.62 1.26
CA SER A 705 -22.04 -2.67 1.28
C SER A 705 -22.54 -2.70 2.73
N ALA A 706 -21.98 -3.60 3.54
CA ALA A 706 -22.19 -3.64 4.97
C ALA A 706 -20.93 -4.10 5.72
N MET A 707 -20.79 -3.65 6.96
CA MET A 707 -19.89 -4.23 7.96
C MET A 707 -20.74 -4.87 9.05
N ILE A 708 -20.72 -6.20 9.13
CA ILE A 708 -21.58 -7.01 9.99
C ILE A 708 -20.73 -7.52 11.16
N VAL A 709 -21.20 -7.36 12.39
CA VAL A 709 -20.48 -7.75 13.61
C VAL A 709 -21.43 -8.49 14.54
N GLU A 710 -21.07 -9.72 14.91
CA GLU A 710 -21.98 -10.65 15.59
C GLU A 710 -21.36 -11.25 16.86
N ASN A 711 -22.15 -12.04 17.59
CA ASN A 711 -21.73 -12.75 18.79
C ASN A 711 -21.11 -11.82 19.85
N SER A 712 -19.85 -12.04 20.22
CA SER A 712 -19.08 -11.19 21.15
C SER A 712 -17.91 -10.49 20.45
N ALA A 713 -17.98 -10.37 19.12
CA ALA A 713 -16.90 -9.79 18.33
C ALA A 713 -16.82 -8.27 18.48
N THR A 714 -15.65 -7.71 18.18
CA THR A 714 -15.42 -6.26 18.21
C THR A 714 -14.89 -5.76 16.87
N LEU A 715 -15.50 -4.71 16.32
CA LEU A 715 -14.97 -3.96 15.19
C LEU A 715 -14.56 -2.56 15.65
N THR A 716 -13.31 -2.17 15.39
CA THR A 716 -12.77 -0.86 15.73
C THR A 716 -12.27 -0.14 14.50
N ILE A 717 -12.78 1.08 14.27
CA ILE A 717 -12.24 2.04 13.30
C ILE A 717 -11.33 2.99 14.07
N GLY A 718 -10.01 2.83 13.89
CA GLY A 718 -8.97 3.50 14.66
C GLY A 718 -8.49 4.84 14.08
N ARG A 719 -7.23 5.19 14.41
CA ARG A 719 -6.61 6.45 13.97
C ARG A 719 -6.32 6.46 12.47
N ASN A 720 -6.27 7.66 11.89
CA ASN A 720 -5.92 7.87 10.49
C ASN A 720 -6.86 7.16 9.49
N VAL A 721 -8.09 6.84 9.91
CA VAL A 721 -9.19 6.52 9.01
C VAL A 721 -9.95 7.80 8.71
N SER A 722 -9.85 8.29 7.48
CA SER A 722 -10.47 9.57 7.10
C SER A 722 -11.95 9.43 6.76
N GLU A 723 -12.32 8.37 6.04
CA GLU A 723 -13.70 8.13 5.62
C GLU A 723 -14.06 6.65 5.65
N VAL A 724 -15.28 6.35 6.12
CA VAL A 724 -15.90 5.03 5.99
C VAL A 724 -17.30 5.18 5.42
N ASN A 725 -17.58 4.49 4.31
CA ASN A 725 -18.89 4.47 3.66
C ASN A 725 -19.47 3.05 3.68
N THR A 726 -20.40 2.79 4.61
CA THR A 726 -20.99 1.45 4.80
C THR A 726 -22.22 1.48 5.70
N ILE A 727 -23.01 0.40 5.66
CA ILE A 727 -24.01 0.09 6.69
C ILE A 727 -23.34 -0.76 7.77
N PHE A 728 -23.39 -0.33 9.03
CA PHE A 728 -23.00 -1.18 10.16
C PHE A 728 -24.21 -1.95 10.67
N SER A 729 -24.08 -3.27 10.77
CA SER A 729 -25.07 -4.16 11.39
C SER A 729 -24.42 -4.88 12.56
N VAL A 730 -24.86 -4.61 13.78
CA VAL A 730 -24.25 -5.12 15.01
C VAL A 730 -25.31 -5.82 15.85
N THR A 731 -25.06 -7.04 16.29
CA THR A 731 -26.04 -7.86 17.04
C THR A 731 -25.41 -8.53 18.26
N ASP A 732 -26.22 -9.27 19.00
CA ASP A 732 -25.84 -10.04 20.19
C ASP A 732 -25.19 -9.17 21.26
N LYS A 733 -23.90 -9.38 21.53
CA LYS A 733 -23.08 -8.62 22.48
C LYS A 733 -21.90 -7.96 21.78
N ALA A 734 -21.96 -7.83 20.45
CA ALA A 734 -20.88 -7.26 19.67
C ALA A 734 -20.70 -5.75 19.96
N VAL A 735 -19.47 -5.29 19.77
CA VAL A 735 -19.06 -3.91 20.04
C VAL A 735 -18.52 -3.27 18.76
N LEU A 736 -19.07 -2.10 18.42
CA LEU A 736 -18.60 -1.24 17.34
C LEU A 736 -17.94 0.00 17.93
N ASN A 737 -16.65 0.21 17.68
CA ASN A 737 -15.93 1.43 18.03
C ASN A 737 -15.65 2.23 16.75
N LEU A 738 -16.15 3.47 16.68
CA LEU A 738 -15.98 4.36 15.54
C LEU A 738 -15.11 5.56 15.93
N GLY A 739 -13.96 5.69 15.28
CA GLY A 739 -13.01 6.76 15.46
C GLY A 739 -12.12 6.62 16.70
N TYR A 740 -11.00 7.34 16.67
CA TYR A 740 -9.94 7.22 17.67
C TYR A 740 -10.30 7.90 19.01
N ARG A 741 -9.91 7.26 20.11
CA ARG A 741 -9.95 7.79 21.48
C ARG A 741 -8.68 7.44 22.25
N THR A 742 -8.21 8.36 23.09
CA THR A 742 -7.14 8.09 24.07
C THR A 742 -7.44 6.84 24.90
N GLY A 743 -6.46 5.94 24.99
CA GLY A 743 -6.60 4.66 25.70
C GLY A 743 -7.10 3.49 24.83
N GLN A 744 -7.44 3.72 23.56
CA GLN A 744 -7.63 2.65 22.58
C GLN A 744 -6.28 2.09 22.12
N ASP A 745 -6.30 0.82 21.69
CA ASP A 745 -5.13 0.20 21.06
C ASP A 745 -4.82 0.87 19.72
N VAL A 746 -3.57 1.29 19.57
CA VAL A 746 -2.99 1.73 18.29
C VAL A 746 -2.06 0.62 17.83
N CYS A 747 -2.45 0.00 16.72
CA CYS A 747 -1.71 -1.11 16.16
C CYS A 747 -1.10 -0.74 14.81
N TYR A 748 0.10 -1.26 14.55
CA TYR A 748 0.74 -1.24 13.24
C TYR A 748 1.58 -2.50 13.07
N ARG A 749 1.88 -2.82 11.81
CA ARG A 749 2.81 -3.88 11.46
C ARG A 749 4.19 -3.30 11.21
N SER A 750 5.21 -3.93 11.78
CA SER A 750 6.61 -3.58 11.54
C SER A 750 6.97 -3.82 10.07
N ASN A 751 7.45 -2.77 9.39
CA ASN A 751 7.96 -2.82 8.02
C ASN A 751 9.26 -3.63 7.92
N TYR A 752 9.93 -3.90 9.05
CA TYR A 752 11.12 -4.74 9.07
C TYR A 752 10.81 -6.20 9.42
N SER A 753 10.14 -6.46 10.55
CA SER A 753 9.95 -7.84 11.06
C SER A 753 8.67 -8.51 10.56
N GLY A 754 7.66 -7.73 10.13
CA GLY A 754 6.34 -8.25 9.78
C GLY A 754 5.44 -8.54 10.98
N ASN A 755 5.93 -8.34 12.21
CA ASN A 755 5.16 -8.53 13.43
C ASN A 755 4.23 -7.34 13.70
N THR A 756 3.06 -7.64 14.25
CA THR A 756 2.08 -6.62 14.67
C THR A 756 2.41 -6.15 16.07
N GLN A 757 2.48 -4.85 16.26
CA GLN A 757 2.67 -4.20 17.56
C GLN A 757 1.41 -3.39 17.86
N CYS A 758 0.95 -3.47 19.10
CA CYS A 758 -0.18 -2.71 19.61
C CYS A 758 0.19 -2.11 20.96
N ASP A 759 -0.09 -0.84 21.15
CA ASP A 759 0.10 -0.14 22.41
C ASP A 759 -1.05 0.85 22.65
N LYS A 760 -1.13 1.44 23.84
CA LYS A 760 -2.10 2.48 24.21
C LYS A 760 -1.37 3.80 24.46
N PRO A 761 -0.81 4.42 23.41
CA PRO A 761 0.02 5.61 23.56
C PRO A 761 -0.79 6.79 24.10
N ASN A 762 -0.13 7.61 24.92
CA ASN A 762 -0.65 8.88 25.39
C ASN A 762 -0.07 10.02 24.54
N TYR A 763 -0.81 10.43 23.51
CA TYR A 763 -0.35 11.42 22.55
C TYR A 763 -0.40 12.86 23.07
N SER A 764 0.53 13.69 22.58
CA SER A 764 0.49 15.13 22.76
C SER A 764 -0.66 15.76 21.94
N GLN A 765 -1.07 16.97 22.29
CA GLN A 765 -2.11 17.68 21.53
C GLN A 765 -1.71 17.91 20.07
N GLU A 766 -0.42 18.10 19.80
CA GLU A 766 0.11 18.26 18.44
C GLU A 766 -0.14 17.01 17.59
N VAL A 767 0.17 15.82 18.13
CA VAL A 767 -0.11 14.54 17.46
C VAL A 767 -1.60 14.33 17.30
N LEU A 768 -2.40 14.58 18.34
CA LEU A 768 -3.86 14.45 18.26
C LEU A 768 -4.46 15.31 17.15
N ASN A 769 -3.92 16.51 16.91
CA ASN A 769 -4.36 17.39 15.83
C ASN A 769 -4.03 16.85 14.42
N THR A 770 -3.07 15.92 14.29
CA THR A 770 -2.76 15.24 13.02
C THR A 770 -3.70 14.06 12.73
N ILE A 771 -4.41 13.56 13.73
CA ILE A 771 -5.34 12.45 13.57
C ILE A 771 -6.66 13.02 13.01
N PRO A 772 -7.08 12.62 11.79
CA PRO A 772 -8.31 13.12 11.22
C PRO A 772 -9.52 12.67 12.05
N GLN A 773 -10.53 13.54 12.13
CA GLN A 773 -11.85 13.15 12.59
C GLN A 773 -12.49 12.24 11.52
N THR A 774 -12.85 11.01 11.88
CA THR A 774 -13.34 10.04 10.89
C THR A 774 -14.72 10.44 10.38
N LEU A 775 -14.90 10.55 9.06
CA LEU A 775 -16.21 10.76 8.44
C LEU A 775 -16.88 9.42 8.16
N VAL A 776 -18.00 9.14 8.83
CA VAL A 776 -18.78 7.92 8.62
C VAL A 776 -20.05 8.25 7.86
N LYS A 777 -20.19 7.74 6.64
CA LYS A 777 -21.41 7.85 5.83
C LYS A 777 -22.12 6.50 5.79
N GLY A 778 -23.39 6.49 6.16
CA GLY A 778 -24.20 5.27 6.12
C GLY A 778 -25.16 5.15 7.29
N HIS A 779 -25.45 3.93 7.73
CA HIS A 779 -26.45 3.67 8.76
C HIS A 779 -25.87 2.73 9.82
N ILE A 780 -26.32 2.89 11.06
CA ILE A 780 -26.02 1.95 12.15
C ILE A 780 -27.30 1.20 12.49
N ILE A 781 -27.24 -0.13 12.47
CA ILE A 781 -28.31 -1.04 12.87
C ILE A 781 -27.80 -1.82 14.07
N LEU A 782 -28.50 -1.75 15.20
CA LEU A 782 -28.15 -2.47 16.42
C LEU A 782 -29.31 -3.37 16.88
N ASP A 783 -28.99 -4.59 17.27
CA ASP A 783 -29.94 -5.54 17.88
C ASP A 783 -29.39 -6.13 19.20
N ASN A 784 -30.25 -6.79 19.97
CA ASN A 784 -29.95 -7.44 21.25
C ASN A 784 -29.31 -6.49 22.28
N GLU A 785 -28.11 -6.83 22.77
CA GLU A 785 -27.34 -6.10 23.79
C GLU A 785 -26.10 -5.41 23.17
N SER A 786 -26.07 -5.24 21.85
CA SER A 786 -24.92 -4.65 21.14
C SER A 786 -24.67 -3.19 21.49
N THR A 787 -23.43 -2.76 21.33
CA THR A 787 -22.97 -1.41 21.70
C THR A 787 -22.24 -0.72 20.55
N ALA A 788 -22.54 0.56 20.31
CA ALA A 788 -21.79 1.44 19.42
C ALA A 788 -21.18 2.63 20.18
N ASN A 789 -19.88 2.82 20.02
CA ASN A 789 -19.04 3.81 20.68
C ASN A 789 -18.48 4.78 19.63
N LEU A 790 -18.93 6.03 19.63
CA LEU A 790 -18.55 7.03 18.63
C LEU A 790 -17.61 8.06 19.25
N SER A 791 -16.35 8.09 18.83
CA SER A 791 -15.28 8.96 19.35
C SER A 791 -14.57 9.71 18.23
N ASN A 792 -14.43 11.03 18.34
CA ASN A 792 -13.75 11.86 17.32
C ASN A 792 -14.24 11.53 15.88
N VAL A 793 -15.56 11.47 15.71
CA VAL A 793 -16.20 11.01 14.47
C VAL A 793 -17.27 12.01 14.01
N ILE A 794 -17.41 12.17 12.69
CA ILE A 794 -18.58 12.79 12.05
C ILE A 794 -19.44 11.66 11.48
N PHE A 795 -20.53 11.29 12.16
CA PHE A 795 -21.47 10.30 11.67
C PHE A 795 -22.61 10.97 10.89
N GLN A 796 -22.68 10.72 9.58
CA GLN A 796 -23.73 11.18 8.68
C GLN A 796 -24.66 10.02 8.35
N GLY A 797 -25.74 9.88 9.12
CA GLY A 797 -26.53 8.66 9.06
C GLY A 797 -27.76 8.63 9.94
N ARG A 798 -28.51 7.52 9.83
CA ARG A 798 -29.55 7.16 10.78
C ARG A 798 -29.09 5.99 11.64
N ALA A 799 -29.63 5.90 12.85
CA ALA A 799 -29.50 4.72 13.69
C ALA A 799 -30.85 4.02 13.81
N ILE A 800 -30.87 2.70 13.67
CA ILE A 800 -32.02 1.82 13.91
C ILE A 800 -31.59 0.79 14.95
N ALA A 801 -31.91 1.06 16.21
CA ALA A 801 -31.47 0.25 17.34
C ALA A 801 -32.68 -0.32 18.09
N LYS A 802 -32.60 -1.58 18.55
CA LYS A 802 -33.58 -2.15 19.49
C LYS A 802 -33.36 -1.65 20.92
N ALA A 803 -34.34 -1.86 21.79
CA ALA A 803 -34.35 -1.28 23.14
C ALA A 803 -33.13 -1.68 24.00
N GLY A 804 -32.63 -2.92 23.90
CA GLY A 804 -31.50 -3.40 24.71
C GLY A 804 -30.11 -2.86 24.33
N THR A 805 -30.01 -2.10 23.24
CA THR A 805 -28.75 -1.66 22.63
C THR A 805 -28.25 -0.33 23.21
N HIS A 806 -26.94 -0.07 23.10
CA HIS A 806 -26.32 1.14 23.65
C HIS A 806 -25.61 1.93 22.56
N ILE A 807 -25.84 3.25 22.52
CA ILE A 807 -25.04 4.19 21.73
C ILE A 807 -24.39 5.20 22.69
N ASN A 808 -23.07 5.28 22.63
CA ASN A 808 -22.28 6.25 23.38
C ASN A 808 -21.62 7.23 22.40
N LEU A 809 -21.97 8.51 22.49
CA LEU A 809 -21.28 9.58 21.78
C LEU A 809 -20.30 10.27 22.73
N PHE A 810 -19.01 10.09 22.45
CA PHE A 810 -17.92 10.68 23.19
C PHE A 810 -17.63 12.11 22.73
N SER A 811 -16.83 12.81 23.54
CA SER A 811 -16.41 14.20 23.29
C SER A 811 -15.86 14.39 21.87
N ASN A 812 -16.11 15.56 21.25
CA ASN A 812 -15.71 15.91 19.88
C ASN A 812 -16.33 15.03 18.78
N SER A 813 -17.41 14.30 19.07
CA SER A 813 -18.17 13.55 18.06
C SER A 813 -19.38 14.34 17.60
N LEU A 814 -19.67 14.26 16.30
CA LEU A 814 -20.80 14.91 15.66
C LEU A 814 -21.66 13.85 14.97
N TRP A 815 -22.93 13.73 15.34
CA TRP A 815 -23.91 12.93 14.62
C TRP A 815 -24.89 13.81 13.86
N GLU A 816 -24.81 13.81 12.55
CA GLU A 816 -25.76 14.44 11.66
C GLU A 816 -26.85 13.45 11.21
N LEU A 817 -28.07 13.61 11.74
CA LEU A 817 -29.19 12.75 11.39
C LEU A 817 -29.63 13.03 9.95
N THR A 818 -29.50 12.02 9.11
CA THR A 818 -29.97 12.11 7.72
C THR A 818 -31.44 11.68 7.58
N GLN A 819 -31.95 10.85 8.49
CA GLN A 819 -33.34 10.41 8.55
C GLN A 819 -33.79 10.26 10.01
N ASN A 820 -35.07 9.97 10.24
CA ASN A 820 -35.56 9.59 11.57
C ASN A 820 -34.72 8.43 12.12
N SER A 821 -34.35 8.54 13.39
CA SER A 821 -33.50 7.56 14.07
C SER A 821 -34.17 7.10 15.36
N GLN A 822 -33.98 5.83 15.68
CA GLN A 822 -34.45 5.20 16.91
C GLN A 822 -33.28 4.46 17.56
N VAL A 823 -33.06 4.72 18.85
CA VAL A 823 -31.95 4.13 19.62
C VAL A 823 -32.49 3.45 20.90
N GLY A 824 -31.69 2.55 21.49
CA GLY A 824 -32.00 1.92 22.79
C GLY A 824 -31.70 2.90 23.93
N TYR A 825 -30.52 2.73 24.52
CA TYR A 825 -29.89 3.67 25.45
C TYR A 825 -28.98 4.65 24.72
N LEU A 826 -28.96 5.91 25.16
CA LEU A 826 -28.10 6.95 24.59
C LEU A 826 -27.30 7.65 25.69
N THR A 827 -25.98 7.65 25.59
CA THR A 827 -25.08 8.39 26.48
C THR A 827 -24.32 9.45 25.71
N LEU A 828 -24.28 10.67 26.23
CA LEU A 828 -23.53 11.79 25.67
C LEU A 828 -22.43 12.25 26.64
N GLU A 829 -21.20 12.41 26.16
CA GLU A 829 -20.13 13.13 26.87
C GLU A 829 -20.07 14.61 26.48
N ASP A 830 -19.34 15.40 27.28
CA ASP A 830 -19.19 16.84 27.04
C ASP A 830 -18.74 17.16 25.61
N ASN A 831 -19.36 18.18 25.02
CA ASN A 831 -19.12 18.58 23.62
C ASN A 831 -19.41 17.50 22.57
N ALA A 832 -20.17 16.43 22.89
CA ALA A 832 -20.81 15.60 21.87
C ALA A 832 -21.98 16.36 21.22
N HIS A 833 -22.04 16.37 19.89
CA HIS A 833 -23.03 17.11 19.13
C HIS A 833 -23.95 16.18 18.33
N ILE A 834 -25.25 16.42 18.39
CA ILE A 834 -26.23 15.79 17.50
C ILE A 834 -26.96 16.88 16.72
N VAL A 835 -26.95 16.79 15.40
CA VAL A 835 -27.63 17.72 14.50
C VAL A 835 -28.81 17.02 13.86
N LEU A 836 -30.02 17.45 14.21
CA LEU A 836 -31.25 17.00 13.58
C LEU A 836 -31.49 17.85 12.33
N LYS A 837 -31.27 17.30 11.14
CA LYS A 837 -31.37 18.08 9.88
C LYS A 837 -32.82 18.36 9.49
N SER A 838 -33.02 19.47 8.78
CA SER A 838 -34.22 19.76 7.99
C SER A 838 -33.99 19.35 6.52
N ARG A 839 -35.01 18.80 5.87
CA ARG A 839 -35.01 18.47 4.44
C ARG A 839 -36.14 19.23 3.73
N ARG A 840 -36.09 19.33 2.39
CA ARG A 840 -37.13 19.99 1.58
C ARG A 840 -38.57 19.57 1.93
N ASN A 841 -38.78 18.35 2.44
CA ASN A 841 -40.09 17.78 2.73
C ASN A 841 -40.29 17.33 4.21
N GLY A 842 -39.47 17.78 5.18
CA GLY A 842 -39.72 17.44 6.59
C GLY A 842 -38.53 17.59 7.56
N TYR A 843 -38.79 17.26 8.83
CA TYR A 843 -37.84 17.32 9.95
C TYR A 843 -37.50 15.90 10.42
N THR A 844 -36.22 15.63 10.70
CA THR A 844 -35.79 14.37 11.30
C THR A 844 -36.06 14.34 12.80
N ASN A 845 -36.50 13.21 13.34
CA ASN A 845 -36.71 13.00 14.77
C ASN A 845 -35.75 11.94 15.32
N LEU A 846 -35.38 12.08 16.59
CA LEU A 846 -34.62 11.09 17.35
C LEU A 846 -35.51 10.50 18.46
N ILE A 847 -35.64 9.18 18.49
CA ILE A 847 -36.37 8.45 19.52
C ILE A 847 -35.38 7.63 20.34
N VAL A 848 -35.32 7.88 21.65
CA VAL A 848 -34.58 7.08 22.62
C VAL A 848 -35.60 6.20 23.35
N GLN A 849 -35.50 4.89 23.18
CA GLN A 849 -36.48 3.94 23.72
C GLN A 849 -36.34 3.75 25.22
N ASN A 850 -35.14 3.93 25.78
CA ASN A 850 -34.87 3.85 27.21
C ASN A 850 -34.26 5.17 27.70
N ASP A 851 -33.17 5.09 28.47
CA ASP A 851 -32.59 6.25 29.14
C ASP A 851 -31.68 7.06 28.19
N LEU A 852 -31.77 8.38 28.33
CA LEU A 852 -30.78 9.32 27.82
C LEU A 852 -30.00 9.88 29.02
N ASN A 853 -28.69 9.65 29.04
CA ASN A 853 -27.80 10.09 30.12
C ASN A 853 -26.66 11.00 29.61
N GLY A 854 -26.16 11.86 30.49
CA GLY A 854 -24.90 12.58 30.29
C GLY A 854 -25.08 14.04 29.89
N GLN A 855 -24.14 14.58 29.13
CA GLN A 855 -24.14 15.98 28.73
C GLN A 855 -23.79 16.15 27.26
N GLY A 856 -24.41 17.08 26.54
CA GLY A 856 -24.19 17.23 25.10
C GLY A 856 -24.97 18.36 24.46
N VAL A 857 -24.78 18.54 23.16
CA VAL A 857 -25.37 19.62 22.35
C VAL A 857 -26.30 19.04 21.30
N LEU A 858 -27.51 19.59 21.18
CA LEU A 858 -28.53 19.19 20.21
C LEU A 858 -28.88 20.38 19.33
N ASP A 859 -28.68 20.27 18.01
CA ASP A 859 -29.09 21.28 17.02
C ASP A 859 -30.45 20.89 16.40
N PHE A 860 -31.46 21.70 16.71
CA PHE A 860 -32.81 21.59 16.20
C PHE A 860 -33.02 22.60 15.08
N ASN A 861 -33.48 22.13 13.93
CA ASN A 861 -34.11 22.96 12.93
C ASN A 861 -35.62 23.03 13.18
N THR A 862 -36.17 24.24 13.10
CA THR A 862 -37.60 24.48 13.32
C THR A 862 -38.19 25.36 12.22
N ASN A 863 -39.51 25.29 12.08
CA ASN A 863 -40.35 26.32 11.49
C ASN A 863 -41.49 26.50 12.49
N ILE A 864 -41.20 27.29 13.52
CA ILE A 864 -42.13 27.63 14.60
C ILE A 864 -43.39 28.27 14.01
N GLY A 865 -43.23 29.01 12.89
CA GLY A 865 -44.29 29.57 12.05
C GLY A 865 -45.33 28.56 11.52
N SER A 866 -45.08 27.26 11.61
CA SER A 866 -46.01 26.22 11.17
C SER A 866 -46.15 25.08 12.18
N SER A 867 -45.68 25.27 13.43
CA SER A 867 -45.56 24.20 14.43
C SER A 867 -44.83 22.95 13.92
N LEU A 868 -43.86 23.14 13.02
CA LEU A 868 -43.02 22.06 12.51
C LEU A 868 -41.61 22.23 13.06
N GLY A 869 -40.94 21.12 13.32
CA GLY A 869 -39.58 21.13 13.82
C GLY A 869 -39.09 19.73 14.10
N ASN A 870 -37.78 19.61 14.30
CA ASN A 870 -37.20 18.37 14.82
C ASN A 870 -37.70 18.10 16.23
N LYS A 871 -37.79 16.82 16.59
CA LYS A 871 -38.15 16.37 17.94
C LYS A 871 -37.17 15.33 18.46
N LEU A 872 -36.86 15.44 19.74
CA LEU A 872 -36.27 14.37 20.55
C LEU A 872 -37.36 13.77 21.43
N ILE A 873 -37.51 12.44 21.41
CA ILE A 873 -38.47 11.71 22.24
C ILE A 873 -37.69 10.72 23.10
N VAL A 874 -37.86 10.78 24.42
CA VAL A 874 -37.20 9.88 25.38
C VAL A 874 -38.27 9.12 26.16
N ASN A 875 -38.33 7.81 25.96
CA ASN A 875 -39.36 6.96 26.58
C ASN A 875 -38.96 6.48 27.99
N GLY A 876 -37.67 6.41 28.30
CA GLY A 876 -37.13 6.15 29.64
C GLY A 876 -36.78 7.43 30.40
N ALA A 877 -35.80 7.34 31.29
CA ALA A 877 -35.36 8.47 32.11
C ALA A 877 -34.42 9.41 31.34
N LEU A 878 -34.65 10.72 31.47
CA LEU A 878 -33.78 11.77 30.95
C LEU A 878 -32.95 12.38 32.09
N ARG A 879 -31.62 12.18 32.06
CA ARG A 879 -30.69 12.62 33.12
C ARG A 879 -29.48 13.39 32.56
N GLY A 880 -29.02 14.42 33.28
CA GLY A 880 -27.81 15.17 32.98
C GLY A 880 -28.04 16.60 32.47
N SER A 881 -27.28 17.07 31.46
CA SER A 881 -27.31 18.47 30.99
C SER A 881 -27.28 18.59 29.46
N LEU A 882 -28.31 19.18 28.86
CA LEU A 882 -28.39 19.34 27.40
C LEU A 882 -28.35 20.81 26.97
N THR A 883 -27.44 21.14 26.06
CA THR A 883 -27.44 22.43 25.37
C THR A 883 -28.24 22.32 24.07
N LEU A 884 -29.25 23.17 23.89
CA LEU A 884 -30.14 23.18 22.74
C LEU A 884 -29.81 24.38 21.85
N LEU A 885 -29.35 24.10 20.64
CA LEU A 885 -29.20 25.09 19.57
C LEU A 885 -30.46 24.99 18.70
N VAL A 886 -31.15 26.10 18.48
CA VAL A 886 -32.40 26.11 17.72
C VAL A 886 -32.27 27.09 16.57
N LYS A 887 -32.29 26.56 15.34
CA LYS A 887 -32.27 27.33 14.10
C LYS A 887 -33.65 27.33 13.47
N ASP A 888 -34.32 28.47 13.53
CA ASP A 888 -35.64 28.63 12.95
C ASP A 888 -35.59 29.13 11.49
N GLN A 889 -36.48 28.59 10.66
CA GLN A 889 -36.62 28.91 9.24
C GLN A 889 -37.89 29.73 8.93
N ALA A 890 -38.69 30.09 9.93
CA ALA A 890 -39.97 30.75 9.70
C ALA A 890 -39.77 32.17 9.12
N LYS A 891 -40.50 32.46 8.05
CA LYS A 891 -40.57 33.81 7.44
C LYS A 891 -41.90 34.53 7.72
N THR A 892 -42.90 33.83 8.25
CA THR A 892 -44.27 34.32 8.44
C THR A 892 -44.79 34.05 9.86
N LEU A 893 -45.66 34.94 10.34
CA LEU A 893 -46.35 34.82 11.63
C LEU A 893 -47.17 33.53 11.73
N SER A 894 -47.07 32.86 12.88
CA SER A 894 -48.00 31.79 13.25
C SER A 894 -48.86 32.18 14.44
N THR A 895 -50.12 31.78 14.39
CA THR A 895 -51.07 31.77 15.51
C THR A 895 -50.92 30.54 16.41
N THR A 896 -49.85 29.76 16.27
CA THR A 896 -49.63 28.55 17.10
C THR A 896 -48.97 28.88 18.42
N ASP A 897 -49.60 28.41 19.51
CA ASP A 897 -49.26 28.74 20.89
C ASP A 897 -47.94 28.10 21.40
N SER A 898 -47.48 27.00 20.77
CA SER A 898 -46.26 26.30 21.20
C SER A 898 -45.66 25.33 20.16
N LEU A 899 -44.38 24.99 20.33
CA LEU A 899 -43.66 23.93 19.60
C LEU A 899 -42.87 23.04 20.58
N THR A 900 -43.15 21.74 20.61
CA THR A 900 -42.39 20.76 21.41
C THR A 900 -41.05 20.44 20.76
N LEU A 901 -39.95 20.62 21.50
CA LEU A 901 -38.60 20.21 21.08
C LEU A 901 -38.22 18.84 21.65
N ILE A 902 -38.47 18.65 22.94
CA ILE A 902 -38.14 17.42 23.68
C ILE A 902 -39.40 16.89 24.35
N GLN A 903 -39.71 15.61 24.17
CA GLN A 903 -40.74 14.88 24.89
C GLN A 903 -40.08 13.81 25.75
N PHE A 904 -40.46 13.70 27.02
CA PHE A 904 -39.90 12.71 27.95
C PHE A 904 -40.98 12.10 28.85
N ASN A 905 -40.75 10.87 29.34
CA ASN A 905 -41.73 10.14 30.14
C ASN A 905 -41.85 10.74 31.55
N PRO A 906 -43.00 11.31 31.95
CA PRO A 906 -43.17 11.97 33.24
C PRO A 906 -43.16 11.01 34.44
N ASN A 907 -43.31 9.70 34.22
CA ASN A 907 -43.32 8.69 35.29
C ASN A 907 -41.91 8.24 35.73
N GLU A 908 -40.87 8.68 35.02
CA GLU A 908 -39.48 8.34 35.31
C GLU A 908 -38.80 9.40 36.19
N GLU A 909 -37.70 9.02 36.84
CA GLU A 909 -36.87 9.95 37.63
C GLU A 909 -36.01 10.83 36.71
N ASN A 910 -36.62 11.89 36.18
CA ASN A 910 -36.02 12.82 35.24
C ASN A 910 -35.21 13.91 35.94
N ASN A 911 -33.91 13.66 36.14
CA ASN A 911 -32.98 14.63 36.72
C ASN A 911 -32.09 15.29 35.64
N PHE A 912 -32.69 16.17 34.83
CA PHE A 912 -31.99 16.89 33.76
C PHE A 912 -32.12 18.41 33.84
N THR A 913 -31.08 19.08 33.33
CA THR A 913 -31.01 20.52 33.08
C THR A 913 -30.89 20.78 31.58
N PHE A 914 -31.42 21.91 31.10
CA PHE A 914 -31.27 22.33 29.71
C PHE A 914 -30.80 23.77 29.63
N ILE A 915 -29.97 24.06 28.63
CA ILE A 915 -29.43 25.39 28.33
C ILE A 915 -29.80 25.70 26.87
N LEU A 916 -30.30 26.89 26.57
CA LEU A 916 -30.47 27.33 25.17
C LEU A 916 -29.35 28.26 24.74
N GLN A 917 -29.09 28.31 23.43
CA GLN A 917 -28.05 29.16 22.84
C GLN A 917 -28.14 30.63 23.28
N ASN A 918 -29.35 31.19 23.36
CA ASN A 918 -29.57 32.56 23.78
C ASN A 918 -30.29 32.62 25.14
N SER A 919 -29.86 33.55 25.98
CA SER A 919 -30.48 33.84 27.28
C SER A 919 -30.51 35.35 27.51
N GLU A 920 -31.62 35.85 28.04
CA GLU A 920 -31.77 37.25 28.46
C GLU A 920 -32.31 37.26 29.89
N ASN A 921 -31.62 37.94 30.81
CA ASN A 921 -31.94 37.96 32.24
C ASN A 921 -32.07 36.57 32.90
N GLY A 922 -31.35 35.57 32.38
CA GLY A 922 -31.41 34.19 32.86
C GLY A 922 -32.54 33.35 32.25
N GLU A 923 -33.41 33.93 31.42
CA GLU A 923 -34.45 33.19 30.71
C GLU A 923 -34.02 32.81 29.27
N PRO A 924 -34.07 31.51 28.92
CA PRO A 924 -33.67 31.02 27.61
C PRO A 924 -34.67 31.39 26.50
N TYR A 925 -34.18 31.80 25.32
CA TYR A 925 -35.02 32.20 24.20
C TYR A 925 -34.52 31.78 22.81
N VAL A 926 -35.44 31.79 21.83
CA VAL A 926 -35.18 31.59 20.38
C VAL A 926 -35.86 32.73 19.62
N ASP A 927 -35.13 33.40 18.73
CA ASP A 927 -35.71 34.42 17.86
C ASP A 927 -36.12 33.78 16.52
N ALA A 928 -37.39 33.98 16.13
CA ALA A 928 -37.98 33.54 14.87
C ALA A 928 -38.57 34.76 14.14
N GLY A 929 -37.78 35.33 13.23
CA GLY A 929 -38.09 36.63 12.63
C GLY A 929 -38.06 37.76 13.66
N ALA A 930 -39.16 38.50 13.81
CA ALA A 930 -39.28 39.60 14.78
C ALA A 930 -39.76 39.15 16.18
N TRP A 931 -39.97 37.85 16.39
CA TRP A 931 -40.60 37.31 17.60
C TRP A 931 -39.63 36.47 18.43
N ARG A 932 -39.69 36.67 19.75
CA ARG A 932 -38.90 35.95 20.74
C ARG A 932 -39.75 34.88 21.42
N TYR A 933 -39.38 33.61 21.24
CA TYR A 933 -39.98 32.46 21.91
C TYR A 933 -39.16 32.09 23.14
N LYS A 934 -39.83 31.67 24.21
CA LYS A 934 -39.18 31.20 25.45
C LYS A 934 -39.34 29.70 25.60
N ALA A 935 -38.32 29.01 26.11
CA ALA A 935 -38.43 27.59 26.42
C ALA A 935 -39.00 27.39 27.83
N LYS A 936 -40.03 26.55 27.93
CA LYS A 936 -40.65 26.15 29.20
C LYS A 936 -40.55 24.64 29.36
N LYS A 937 -40.12 24.20 30.55
CA LYS A 937 -40.20 22.80 30.97
C LYS A 937 -41.59 22.54 31.57
N ASN A 938 -42.34 21.64 30.94
CA ASN A 938 -43.58 21.08 31.45
C ASN A 938 -43.30 19.73 32.15
N LEU A 939 -44.35 19.03 32.58
CA LEU A 939 -44.24 17.73 33.25
C LEU A 939 -43.65 16.64 32.34
N ASP A 940 -43.95 16.69 31.04
CA ASP A 940 -43.66 15.65 30.04
C ASP A 940 -42.90 16.16 28.80
N ALA A 941 -42.57 17.46 28.75
CA ALA A 941 -41.99 18.07 27.56
C ALA A 941 -41.22 19.37 27.82
N ILE A 942 -40.33 19.71 26.89
CA ILE A 942 -39.77 21.06 26.71
C ILE A 942 -40.44 21.67 25.48
N VAL A 943 -41.12 22.80 25.69
CA VAL A 943 -41.89 23.49 24.66
C VAL A 943 -41.37 24.91 24.49
N LEU A 944 -41.23 25.36 23.24
CA LEU A 944 -41.08 26.76 22.89
C LEU A 944 -42.47 27.39 22.89
N THR A 945 -42.66 28.47 23.64
CA THR A 945 -43.93 29.22 23.70
C THR A 945 -43.69 30.69 23.34
N ASN A 946 -44.69 31.30 22.70
CA ASN A 946 -44.65 32.74 22.47
C ASN A 946 -45.19 33.47 23.72
N PRO A 947 -44.36 34.23 24.47
CA PRO A 947 -44.80 34.91 25.69
C PRO A 947 -45.86 35.99 25.43
N TYR A 948 -46.02 36.47 24.20
CA TYR A 948 -47.00 37.48 23.82
C TYR A 948 -48.37 36.91 23.41
N VAL A 949 -48.50 35.58 23.31
CA VAL A 949 -49.76 34.86 22.99
C VAL A 949 -50.30 34.14 24.24
N ASN A 950 -50.09 34.73 25.43
CA ASN A 950 -50.62 34.19 26.68
C ASN A 950 -52.17 34.35 26.72
N PRO A 951 -52.96 33.29 26.98
CA PRO A 951 -54.41 33.41 27.18
C PRO A 951 -54.82 34.39 28.30
N ASP A 952 -53.93 34.66 29.26
CA ASP A 952 -54.13 35.61 30.38
C ASP A 952 -53.66 37.05 30.11
N ALA A 953 -53.21 37.37 28.88
CA ALA A 953 -52.89 38.76 28.53
C ALA A 953 -54.16 39.63 28.56
N PRO A 954 -54.16 40.82 29.19
CA PRO A 954 -55.33 41.69 29.24
C PRO A 954 -55.80 42.02 27.82
N GLU A 955 -57.11 42.05 27.62
CA GLU A 955 -57.74 42.02 26.28
C GLU A 955 -57.31 43.18 25.35
N ASN A 956 -56.87 44.29 25.95
CA ASN A 956 -56.29 45.44 25.28
C ASN A 956 -54.92 45.17 24.61
N ILE A 957 -54.16 44.16 25.07
CA ILE A 957 -52.91 43.72 24.44
C ILE A 957 -53.22 42.74 23.29
N LYS A 958 -54.23 41.86 23.44
CA LYS A 958 -54.67 40.96 22.36
C LYS A 958 -55.23 41.73 21.15
N GLU A 959 -55.98 42.81 21.39
CA GLU A 959 -56.44 43.72 20.32
C GLU A 959 -55.28 44.48 19.66
N ARG A 960 -54.33 45.02 20.43
CA ARG A 960 -53.14 45.69 19.86
C ARG A 960 -52.24 44.75 19.08
N ILE A 961 -52.11 43.48 19.49
CA ILE A 961 -51.37 42.45 18.73
C ILE A 961 -52.13 42.10 17.45
N LYS A 962 -53.47 42.00 17.48
CA LYS A 962 -54.28 41.83 16.26
C LYS A 962 -54.18 43.01 15.29
N GLU A 963 -54.23 44.25 15.77
CA GLU A 963 -54.09 45.44 14.94
C GLU A 963 -52.69 45.55 14.33
N LYS A 964 -51.64 45.35 15.13
CA LYS A 964 -50.26 45.40 14.63
C LYS A 964 -49.92 44.22 13.72
N ALA A 965 -50.48 43.03 13.98
CA ALA A 965 -50.36 41.88 13.09
C ALA A 965 -51.14 42.09 11.78
N ALA A 966 -52.30 42.74 11.81
CA ALA A 966 -53.06 43.12 10.61
C ALA A 966 -52.36 44.22 9.81
N GLU A 967 -51.75 45.21 10.47
CA GLU A 967 -50.97 46.27 9.84
C GLU A 967 -49.67 45.73 9.22
N LEU A 968 -49.01 44.77 9.89
CA LEU A 968 -47.83 44.09 9.37
C LEU A 968 -48.18 43.10 8.26
N GLN A 969 -49.32 42.39 8.36
CA GLN A 969 -49.86 41.55 7.28
C GLN A 969 -50.27 42.38 6.07
N ALA A 970 -50.82 43.59 6.26
CA ALA A 970 -51.13 44.49 5.17
C ALA A 970 -49.85 45.00 4.48
N LYS A 971 -48.82 45.38 5.26
CA LYS A 971 -47.50 45.74 4.72
C LYS A 971 -46.79 44.56 4.05
N GLN A 972 -46.91 43.35 4.59
CA GLN A 972 -46.33 42.14 3.99
C GLN A 972 -47.08 41.71 2.73
N ALA A 973 -48.42 41.77 2.71
CA ALA A 973 -49.20 41.52 1.50
C ALA A 973 -48.90 42.55 0.42
N GLU A 974 -48.64 43.81 0.79
CA GLU A 974 -48.21 44.85 -0.13
C GLU A 974 -46.76 44.63 -0.62
N GLN A 975 -45.84 44.25 0.26
CA GLN A 975 -44.47 43.85 -0.13
C GLN A 975 -44.43 42.58 -0.96
N GLU A 976 -45.30 41.61 -0.70
CA GLU A 976 -45.39 40.35 -1.43
C GLU A 976 -46.11 40.56 -2.78
N ARG A 977 -47.06 41.50 -2.86
CA ARG A 977 -47.61 42.00 -4.13
C ARG A 977 -46.54 42.72 -4.96
N LEU A 978 -45.74 43.60 -4.33
CA LEU A 978 -44.61 44.29 -4.97
C LEU A 978 -43.50 43.32 -5.38
N ALA A 979 -43.20 42.30 -4.56
CA ALA A 979 -42.20 41.28 -4.85
C ALA A 979 -42.69 40.29 -5.91
N LYS A 980 -43.99 39.96 -5.96
CA LYS A 980 -44.58 39.21 -7.08
C LYS A 980 -44.60 40.04 -8.35
N GLU A 981 -44.92 41.33 -8.29
CA GLU A 981 -44.80 42.24 -9.44
C GLU A 981 -43.35 42.36 -9.91
N GLN A 982 -42.38 42.49 -9.00
CA GLN A 982 -40.95 42.52 -9.36
C GLN A 982 -40.46 41.17 -9.88
N ALA A 983 -40.83 40.04 -9.28
CA ALA A 983 -40.46 38.71 -9.75
C ALA A 983 -41.15 38.37 -11.09
N GLU A 984 -42.36 38.87 -11.32
CA GLU A 984 -43.04 38.74 -12.60
C GLU A 984 -42.44 39.67 -13.66
N GLN A 985 -42.05 40.90 -13.31
CA GLN A 985 -41.27 41.76 -14.20
C GLN A 985 -39.88 41.19 -14.48
N GLU A 986 -39.21 40.60 -13.51
CA GLU A 986 -37.90 39.97 -13.68
C GLU A 986 -38.02 38.66 -14.47
N ARG A 987 -39.10 37.90 -14.29
CA ARG A 987 -39.43 36.74 -15.14
C ARG A 987 -39.69 37.19 -16.57
N LEU A 988 -40.52 38.21 -16.79
CA LEU A 988 -40.80 38.77 -18.12
C LEU A 988 -39.56 39.40 -18.76
N ALA A 989 -38.66 39.99 -17.96
CA ALA A 989 -37.39 40.54 -18.43
C ALA A 989 -36.38 39.43 -18.76
N LYS A 990 -36.30 38.36 -17.95
CA LYS A 990 -35.50 37.15 -18.26
C LYS A 990 -36.05 36.42 -19.48
N GLU A 991 -37.37 36.34 -19.62
CA GLU A 991 -38.03 35.70 -20.76
C GLU A 991 -37.85 36.54 -22.04
N ARG A 992 -37.88 37.88 -21.96
CA ARG A 992 -37.47 38.76 -23.07
C ARG A 992 -35.99 38.68 -23.39
N ALA A 993 -35.12 38.66 -22.39
CA ALA A 993 -33.66 38.53 -22.59
C ALA A 993 -33.29 37.15 -23.15
N GLU A 994 -34.01 36.10 -22.76
CA GLU A 994 -33.86 34.75 -23.30
C GLU A 994 -34.44 34.65 -24.72
N GLN A 995 -35.56 35.32 -25.02
CA GLN A 995 -36.05 35.44 -26.39
C GLN A 995 -35.11 36.26 -27.28
N GLU A 996 -34.52 37.35 -26.78
CA GLU A 996 -33.49 38.11 -27.50
C GLU A 996 -32.21 37.29 -27.67
N ARG A 997 -31.76 36.54 -26.65
CA ARG A 997 -30.60 35.64 -26.77
C ARG A 997 -30.87 34.53 -27.78
N LEU A 998 -32.05 33.90 -27.75
CA LEU A 998 -32.44 32.87 -28.72
C LEU A 998 -32.60 33.44 -30.14
N ALA A 999 -33.05 34.69 -30.28
CA ALA A 999 -33.10 35.39 -31.56
C ALA A 999 -31.71 35.76 -32.08
N GLN A 1000 -30.79 36.20 -31.19
CA GLN A 1000 -29.38 36.44 -31.51
C GLN A 1000 -28.65 35.15 -31.84
N GLU A 1001 -28.87 34.06 -31.10
CA GLU A 1001 -28.32 32.73 -31.42
C GLU A 1001 -28.85 32.21 -32.76
N ARG A 1002 -30.13 32.41 -33.09
CA ARG A 1002 -30.66 32.06 -34.41
C ARG A 1002 -30.06 32.92 -35.52
N ALA A 1003 -29.93 34.23 -35.31
CA ALA A 1003 -29.30 35.12 -36.29
C ALA A 1003 -27.80 34.82 -36.48
N GLU A 1004 -27.10 34.43 -35.41
CA GLU A 1004 -25.70 34.02 -35.44
C GLU A 1004 -25.52 32.63 -36.06
N GLN A 1005 -26.43 31.69 -35.80
CA GLN A 1005 -26.46 30.40 -36.50
C GLN A 1005 -26.77 30.57 -37.99
N GLU A 1006 -27.69 31.46 -38.38
CA GLU A 1006 -27.94 31.78 -39.79
C GLU A 1006 -26.72 32.46 -40.44
N ARG A 1007 -26.05 33.38 -39.74
CA ARG A 1007 -24.80 34.00 -40.23
C ARG A 1007 -23.68 32.96 -40.41
N LEU A 1008 -23.48 32.07 -39.43
CA LEU A 1008 -22.49 30.99 -39.51
C LEU A 1008 -22.84 29.95 -40.59
N ALA A 1009 -24.13 29.69 -40.82
CA ALA A 1009 -24.58 28.84 -41.92
C ALA A 1009 -24.35 29.50 -43.28
N GLN A 1010 -24.57 30.81 -43.41
CA GLN A 1010 -24.24 31.57 -44.62
C GLN A 1010 -22.73 31.64 -44.86
N GLU A 1011 -21.92 31.86 -43.83
CA GLU A 1011 -20.45 31.82 -43.92
C GLU A 1011 -19.94 30.44 -44.32
N ARG A 1012 -20.50 29.34 -43.77
CA ARG A 1012 -20.14 27.98 -44.21
C ARG A 1012 -20.54 27.73 -45.65
N ALA A 1013 -21.74 28.17 -46.07
CA ALA A 1013 -22.17 28.04 -47.46
C ALA A 1013 -21.29 28.85 -48.41
N GLU A 1014 -20.83 30.03 -48.00
CA GLU A 1014 -19.92 30.87 -48.77
C GLU A 1014 -18.49 30.31 -48.79
N GLN A 1015 -18.00 29.75 -47.69
CA GLN A 1015 -16.72 29.02 -47.67
C GLN A 1015 -16.77 27.75 -48.52
N GLU A 1016 -17.88 27.00 -48.52
CA GLU A 1016 -18.06 25.87 -49.44
C GLU A 1016 -18.13 26.32 -50.90
N ARG A 1017 -18.78 27.45 -51.20
CA ARG A 1017 -18.79 28.03 -52.56
C ARG A 1017 -17.38 28.43 -52.99
N LEU A 1018 -16.63 29.12 -52.13
CA LEU A 1018 -15.24 29.54 -52.40
C LEU A 1018 -14.28 28.33 -52.49
N ALA A 1019 -14.51 27.28 -51.70
CA ALA A 1019 -13.74 26.04 -51.78
C ALA A 1019 -14.05 25.27 -53.07
N LYS A 1020 -15.30 25.27 -53.54
CA LYS A 1020 -15.68 24.73 -54.85
C LYS A 1020 -15.10 25.56 -56.00
N GLU A 1021 -15.15 26.89 -55.93
CA GLU A 1021 -14.52 27.77 -56.94
C GLU A 1021 -12.99 27.59 -56.99
N ARG A 1022 -12.32 27.41 -55.85
CA ARG A 1022 -10.87 27.09 -55.83
C ARG A 1022 -10.58 25.70 -56.41
N ALA A 1023 -11.39 24.70 -56.10
CA ALA A 1023 -11.25 23.36 -56.68
C ALA A 1023 -11.54 23.32 -58.19
N GLU A 1024 -12.34 24.27 -58.71
CA GLU A 1024 -12.65 24.40 -60.14
C GLU A 1024 -11.62 25.24 -60.90
N GLN A 1025 -10.87 26.12 -60.20
CA GLN A 1025 -9.71 26.84 -60.76
C GLN A 1025 -8.42 26.01 -60.77
N GLU A 1026 -8.35 24.90 -60.00
CA GLU A 1026 -7.24 23.94 -60.00
C GLU A 1026 -7.45 22.74 -60.95
N ARG A 1027 -8.48 22.80 -61.81
CA ARG A 1027 -8.73 21.89 -62.94
C ARG A 1027 -8.54 22.61 -64.26
#